data_AF-A0A953AM23-F1
#
_entry.id   AF-A0A953AM23-F1
#
_cell.length_a   1.000
_cell.length_b   1.000
_cell.length_c   1.000
_cell.angle_alpha   90.00
_cell.angle_beta   90.00
_cell.angle_gamma   90.00
#
_symmetry.space_group_name_H-M   'P 1'
#
loop_
_entity.id
_entity.type
_entity.pdbx_description
1 polymer ?
#
loop_
_entity_poly.entity_id
_entity_poly.type
_entity_poly.pdbx_seq_one_letter_code
_entity_poly.pdbx_strand_id
1 'polypeptide(L)'
;MNVRLALVALVAIAVTPTASRAQPFADCGLEPPGTEWGGPPPPRRNELPARAPGEPPLVRRVSRALTEPLHFGSSSPRLRMGALSGKSVYVSAGHGYYGPGPWTTQRPVTNGIVEDIVSAETVSEFLVPMLMNAGAYVVTTREPDLNPGLDVVDDADADYGETGPAGTFSTSSLAGYGAPPVPIPNGTNVFSLGTNRLMEATVGSTPTASAQFVFDVPADGDYDVFISYTQFSYRVPDAHFVVKHAGGESHFRINQRRHGSTWVLLGRFYFRAGKDPQKGAVVALNDSSVQGNVSLDAVRIGGGMGLVAASGDTVTSGRPRAEECARYHIQYMGAPTSVYDNPNLSDRNDDVSARSKFTAWDHETGEDAVYVAWHTNACGGATCTARGTDTYIYGPNAPGETPETFTGVAGSDLLAQAVHSELVGDLQKGWDATWKDRGIHTAYFGEINPNNNPETPGILIEVGFHHTPADAVHFKEAMFRYTAARAITQGIIKYFAARDGVTPVLPPEPPVAVYARHRGNGEVELGWRPAAKDCIGLAGDEATGYRLYSSEDGYAWDDGADVTGTRLVLTLPLGATRYFRVSATNAGGESFPSEVVGVGVPASGDTSPVLVVNGFDRLDATMAIDEALPNVGTALRVRMERMNDGTWVRRHGPALWENGFGFDAATVAALDRGLLTLSAYPAVDWFVGRGESTGGGLSHAHEALLRSFVEGGGRLILSGSNVASALTEGDGTDTAFLSEILRTGLAGGTSAPAISGVPGEALEGIAAVAVDDGLQGAYPAGPMDPLAPAPGGVAIATFDGTSAAAAVLGGAPADVAFLSFPIETVVDEPSRSTILGRLLTALQVPKEGYPFDAGTPPMEDDEPDCMEPQDGGMPQDAGTPQDAGTHADAGTSPAPVEIPILATEYPAAEAGGCACGTAGGDGALLVAMAGALVAWRKRRKGA
;
A
#
# COMPACT_ATOMS: atom_id res chain seq x y z
N MET A 1 -61.97 -37.81 -17.41
CA MET A 1 -62.54 -39.13 -17.05
C MET A 1 -61.93 -39.57 -15.73
N ASN A 2 -62.75 -39.63 -14.68
CA ASN A 2 -62.57 -40.23 -13.36
C ASN A 2 -61.19 -40.20 -12.66
N VAL A 3 -61.11 -39.30 -11.67
CA VAL A 3 -60.67 -39.55 -10.29
C VAL A 3 -60.78 -41.04 -9.87
N ARG A 4 -59.67 -41.62 -9.37
CA ARG A 4 -59.55 -42.59 -8.24
C ARG A 4 -58.20 -43.33 -8.29
N LEU A 5 -57.16 -42.73 -7.74
CA LEU A 5 -55.96 -43.43 -7.23
C LEU A 5 -55.11 -42.45 -6.39
N ALA A 6 -55.69 -42.07 -5.26
CA ALA A 6 -55.03 -41.36 -4.17
C ALA A 6 -55.45 -42.03 -2.85
N LEU A 7 -54.56 -42.01 -1.86
CA LEU A 7 -54.69 -42.64 -0.53
C LEU A 7 -54.82 -44.19 -0.55
N VAL A 8 -53.74 -44.89 -0.21
CA VAL A 8 -53.50 -45.57 1.10
C VAL A 8 -52.11 -46.20 1.03
N ALA A 9 -51.11 -45.54 1.62
CA ALA A 9 -49.79 -46.10 1.95
C ALA A 9 -49.02 -45.07 2.80
N LEU A 10 -49.40 -44.90 4.07
CA LEU A 10 -48.70 -44.06 5.03
C LEU A 10 -48.61 -44.85 6.36
N VAL A 11 -47.46 -44.74 7.03
CA VAL A 11 -47.12 -45.33 8.34
C VAL A 11 -46.82 -46.84 8.39
N ALA A 12 -45.52 -47.16 8.31
CA ALA A 12 -44.87 -48.09 9.23
C ALA A 12 -43.39 -47.70 9.35
N ILE A 13 -42.90 -47.53 10.59
CA ILE A 13 -41.57 -46.98 10.89
C ILE A 13 -40.52 -48.09 10.93
N ALA A 14 -39.37 -47.87 10.30
CA ALA A 14 -38.12 -48.53 10.63
C ALA A 14 -37.07 -47.45 10.88
N VAL A 15 -36.63 -47.30 12.13
CA VAL A 15 -35.59 -46.34 12.52
C VAL A 15 -34.25 -46.86 12.02
N THR A 16 -33.71 -46.23 10.98
CA THR A 16 -32.26 -46.20 10.74
C THR A 16 -31.71 -44.91 11.37
N PRO A 17 -30.56 -44.95 12.05
CA PRO A 17 -29.96 -43.73 12.58
C PRO A 17 -29.54 -42.85 11.41
N THR A 18 -30.04 -41.61 11.38
CA THR A 18 -29.58 -40.61 10.43
C THR A 18 -28.12 -40.32 10.70
N ALA A 19 -27.26 -40.62 9.72
CA ALA A 19 -25.84 -40.28 9.79
C ALA A 19 -25.67 -38.76 9.93
N SER A 20 -24.91 -38.37 10.95
CA SER A 20 -24.22 -37.09 11.18
C SER A 20 -24.79 -35.82 10.54
N ARG A 21 -25.23 -34.92 11.41
CA ARG A 21 -25.65 -33.52 11.18
C ARG A 21 -24.48 -32.58 10.79
N ALA A 22 -23.54 -33.05 9.97
CA ALA A 22 -22.22 -32.44 9.75
C ALA A 22 -22.05 -31.86 8.34
N GLN A 23 -22.76 -30.78 8.04
CA GLN A 23 -22.63 -30.01 6.78
C GLN A 23 -22.81 -28.48 6.89
N PRO A 24 -23.55 -27.87 7.85
CA PRO A 24 -23.70 -26.42 7.89
C PRO A 24 -22.42 -25.63 8.27
N PHE A 25 -21.42 -26.30 8.83
CA PHE A 25 -20.22 -25.67 9.41
C PHE A 25 -19.06 -25.52 8.39
N ALA A 26 -19.12 -26.19 7.25
CA ALA A 26 -18.02 -26.22 6.28
C ALA A 26 -17.80 -24.86 5.57
N ASP A 27 -18.88 -24.11 5.31
CA ASP A 27 -18.83 -22.88 4.49
C ASP A 27 -18.16 -21.68 5.19
N CYS A 28 -17.71 -21.84 6.44
CA CYS A 28 -17.07 -20.80 7.24
C CYS A 28 -15.70 -21.19 7.82
N GLY A 29 -15.12 -22.34 7.43
CA GLY A 29 -13.82 -22.79 7.97
C GLY A 29 -13.84 -23.00 9.50
N LEU A 30 -14.98 -23.47 10.02
CA LEU A 30 -15.18 -23.72 11.45
C LEU A 30 -14.65 -25.12 11.82
N GLU A 31 -13.73 -25.17 12.78
CA GLU A 31 -12.98 -26.37 13.18
C GLU A 31 -13.07 -26.62 14.71
N PRO A 32 -14.15 -27.26 15.20
CA PRO A 32 -14.33 -27.53 16.62
C PRO A 32 -13.22 -28.40 17.23
N PRO A 33 -13.05 -28.41 18.57
CA PRO A 33 -12.03 -29.20 19.23
C PRO A 33 -11.99 -30.67 18.80
N GLY A 34 -10.79 -31.17 18.49
CA GLY A 34 -10.59 -32.51 17.95
C GLY A 34 -10.79 -32.64 16.43
N THR A 35 -11.09 -31.55 15.73
CA THR A 35 -10.89 -31.48 14.28
C THR A 35 -9.39 -31.50 13.98
N GLU A 36 -8.92 -32.61 13.40
CA GLU A 36 -7.54 -32.81 12.96
C GLU A 36 -7.52 -33.17 11.47
N TRP A 37 -7.11 -32.22 10.62
CA TRP A 37 -6.98 -32.45 9.18
C TRP A 37 -5.51 -32.64 8.78
N GLY A 38 -5.05 -33.89 8.72
CA GLY A 38 -3.76 -34.25 8.12
C GLY A 38 -2.56 -34.29 9.07
N GLY A 39 -2.76 -34.06 10.38
CA GLY A 39 -1.68 -33.98 11.37
C GLY A 39 -0.93 -32.63 11.31
N PRO A 40 0.05 -32.41 12.20
CA PRO A 40 0.89 -31.22 12.13
C PRO A 40 1.64 -31.16 10.78
N PRO A 41 1.92 -29.96 10.24
CA PRO A 41 2.70 -29.84 9.01
C PRO A 41 4.06 -30.54 9.17
N PRO A 42 4.55 -31.24 8.13
CA PRO A 42 5.90 -31.81 8.17
C PRO A 42 6.93 -30.67 8.18
N PRO A 43 8.12 -30.87 8.79
CA PRO A 43 9.20 -29.90 8.69
C PRO A 43 9.51 -29.54 7.24
N ARG A 44 9.99 -28.32 7.03
CA ARG A 44 10.31 -27.80 5.72
C ARG A 44 11.41 -28.63 5.04
N ARG A 45 11.44 -28.57 3.71
CA ARG A 45 12.52 -29.18 2.94
C ARG A 45 13.87 -28.57 3.36
N ASN A 46 14.77 -29.41 3.85
CA ASN A 46 16.11 -29.05 4.34
C ASN A 46 16.15 -28.17 5.61
N GLU A 47 15.05 -28.05 6.35
CA GLU A 47 15.01 -27.33 7.63
C GLU A 47 16.04 -27.87 8.63
N LEU A 48 16.64 -26.98 9.43
CA LEU A 48 17.57 -27.37 10.49
C LEU A 48 16.84 -27.59 11.82
N PRO A 49 17.21 -28.59 12.65
CA PRO A 49 16.38 -29.02 13.79
C PRO A 49 16.11 -27.99 14.91
N ALA A 50 16.84 -26.88 14.96
CA ALA A 50 16.60 -25.74 15.85
C ALA A 50 17.51 -24.56 15.44
N ARG A 51 17.02 -23.33 15.60
CA ARG A 51 17.84 -22.10 15.52
C ARG A 51 18.88 -22.09 16.65
N ALA A 52 20.15 -21.80 16.35
CA ALA A 52 21.14 -21.67 17.42
C ALA A 52 20.96 -20.33 18.19
N PRO A 53 21.09 -20.30 19.53
CA PRO A 53 20.97 -19.07 20.31
C PRO A 53 21.95 -17.99 19.84
N GLY A 54 21.43 -16.78 19.61
CA GLY A 54 22.22 -15.65 19.12
C GLY A 54 22.45 -15.63 17.60
N GLU A 55 21.80 -16.51 16.82
CA GLU A 55 21.80 -16.37 15.36
C GLU A 55 21.16 -15.05 14.90
N PRO A 56 21.75 -14.41 13.87
CA PRO A 56 21.26 -13.13 13.37
C PRO A 56 19.84 -13.26 12.77
N PRO A 57 19.09 -12.13 12.69
CA PRO A 57 17.87 -12.04 11.89
C PRO A 57 18.07 -12.57 10.47
N LEU A 58 17.00 -13.16 9.91
CA LEU A 58 16.99 -13.85 8.62
C LEU A 58 17.54 -12.94 7.51
N VAL A 59 16.94 -11.77 7.38
CA VAL A 59 17.37 -10.70 6.48
C VAL A 59 17.89 -9.56 7.35
N ARG A 60 18.96 -8.90 6.93
CA ARG A 60 19.49 -7.68 7.52
C ARG A 60 19.96 -6.76 6.40
N ARG A 61 19.69 -5.47 6.46
CA ARG A 61 20.28 -4.51 5.53
C ARG A 61 21.68 -4.09 5.99
N VAL A 62 22.57 -3.80 5.04
CA VAL A 62 23.90 -3.26 5.30
C VAL A 62 23.91 -1.78 4.90
N SER A 63 23.94 -0.89 5.89
CA SER A 63 24.21 0.52 5.63
C SER A 63 25.68 0.70 5.22
N ARG A 64 25.92 1.18 3.99
CA ARG A 64 27.25 1.60 3.55
C ARG A 64 27.48 3.07 3.89
N ALA A 65 28.69 3.42 4.33
CA ALA A 65 29.11 4.82 4.35
C ALA A 65 29.24 5.32 2.89
N LEU A 66 28.46 6.34 2.55
CA LEU A 66 28.26 6.78 1.17
C LEU A 66 29.56 7.16 0.46
N THR A 67 29.73 6.68 -0.77
CA THR A 67 30.60 7.30 -1.78
C THR A 67 29.84 7.72 -3.03
N GLU A 68 28.56 7.39 -3.15
CA GLU A 68 27.58 7.94 -4.10
C GLU A 68 26.24 8.14 -3.35
N PRO A 69 25.34 9.06 -3.76
CA PRO A 69 24.15 9.45 -2.98
C PRO A 69 23.09 8.36 -2.92
N LEU A 70 22.24 8.32 -1.86
CA LEU A 70 21.21 7.28 -1.69
C LEU A 70 19.75 7.81 -1.46
N HIS A 71 18.71 7.07 -1.92
CA HIS A 71 17.40 7.58 -2.43
C HIS A 71 16.08 6.84 -1.93
N PHE A 72 14.81 7.35 -2.10
CA PHE A 72 13.51 6.70 -1.69
C PHE A 72 12.22 6.91 -2.55
N GLY A 73 11.58 5.85 -3.07
CA GLY A 73 10.29 5.89 -3.81
C GLY A 73 9.32 4.77 -3.40
N SER A 74 8.03 4.91 -3.74
CA SER A 74 6.90 4.06 -3.28
C SER A 74 6.85 3.81 -1.77
N SER A 75 5.91 2.97 -1.30
CA SER A 75 5.87 2.46 0.08
C SER A 75 6.98 1.46 0.40
N SER A 76 8.06 1.45 -0.39
CA SER A 76 9.03 0.36 -0.50
C SER A 76 9.35 -0.30 0.84
N PRO A 77 8.76 -1.47 1.18
CA PRO A 77 9.16 -2.23 2.35
C PRO A 77 10.66 -2.50 2.27
N ARG A 78 11.42 -1.94 3.21
CA ARG A 78 12.87 -2.13 3.28
C ARG A 78 13.18 -2.46 4.72
N LEU A 79 13.56 -3.70 5.00
CA LEU A 79 13.79 -4.14 6.37
C LEU A 79 14.76 -3.19 7.11
N ARG A 80 14.34 -2.73 8.31
CA ARG A 80 15.09 -1.82 9.19
C ARG A 80 15.43 -2.45 10.52
N MET A 81 16.15 -1.70 11.35
CA MET A 81 16.08 -1.89 12.80
C MET A 81 15.01 -0.95 13.36
N GLY A 82 14.25 -1.47 14.31
CA GLY A 82 13.17 -0.82 15.05
C GLY A 82 12.72 -1.72 16.22
N ALA A 83 11.56 -1.45 16.80
CA ALA A 83 11.05 -2.18 17.96
C ALA A 83 10.74 -3.67 17.70
N LEU A 84 10.53 -4.06 16.44
CA LEU A 84 10.30 -5.46 16.02
C LEU A 84 11.56 -6.15 15.48
N SER A 85 12.76 -5.58 15.69
CA SER A 85 14.02 -6.15 15.22
C SER A 85 14.22 -7.59 15.70
N GLY A 86 14.29 -8.54 14.75
CA GLY A 86 14.49 -9.96 15.04
C GLY A 86 13.24 -10.69 15.53
N LYS A 87 12.07 -10.05 15.49
CA LYS A 87 10.76 -10.68 15.53
C LYS A 87 10.32 -11.07 14.12
N SER A 88 9.43 -12.04 14.03
CA SER A 88 8.74 -12.41 12.79
C SER A 88 7.23 -12.16 12.93
N VAL A 89 6.58 -11.68 11.88
CA VAL A 89 5.14 -11.42 11.88
C VAL A 89 4.51 -12.09 10.66
N TYR A 90 3.69 -13.10 10.93
CA TYR A 90 2.92 -13.80 9.92
C TYR A 90 1.60 -13.06 9.72
N VAL A 91 1.34 -12.60 8.49
CA VAL A 91 0.18 -11.77 8.17
C VAL A 91 -0.74 -12.49 7.19
N SER A 92 -2.00 -12.63 7.56
CA SER A 92 -3.05 -13.05 6.64
C SER A 92 -3.92 -11.86 6.22
N ALA A 93 -4.18 -11.75 4.93
CA ALA A 93 -5.03 -10.74 4.33
C ALA A 93 -6.43 -11.27 3.99
N GLY A 94 -6.97 -12.20 4.79
CA GLY A 94 -8.30 -12.75 4.58
C GLY A 94 -8.44 -13.58 3.28
N HIS A 95 -9.68 -13.70 2.82
CA HIS A 95 -10.08 -14.51 1.66
C HIS A 95 -9.61 -13.96 0.31
N GLY A 96 -9.65 -14.77 -0.75
CA GLY A 96 -9.26 -14.37 -2.10
C GLY A 96 -10.01 -15.13 -3.19
N TYR A 97 -9.66 -14.87 -4.45
CA TYR A 97 -10.17 -15.61 -5.61
C TYR A 97 -9.87 -17.10 -5.52
N TYR A 98 -10.87 -17.94 -5.81
CA TYR A 98 -10.77 -19.40 -5.80
C TYR A 98 -11.52 -20.09 -6.96
N GLY A 99 -11.13 -21.33 -7.24
CA GLY A 99 -11.84 -22.30 -8.10
C GLY A 99 -12.06 -23.65 -7.38
N PRO A 100 -12.24 -24.77 -8.11
CA PRO A 100 -12.60 -24.85 -9.52
C PRO A 100 -14.04 -24.39 -9.77
N GLY A 101 -14.36 -24.05 -11.01
CA GLY A 101 -15.63 -23.42 -11.40
C GLY A 101 -15.40 -22.04 -12.06
N PRO A 102 -16.41 -21.17 -12.17
CA PRO A 102 -16.17 -19.78 -12.51
C PRO A 102 -15.39 -19.13 -11.36
N TRP A 103 -14.11 -18.83 -11.58
CA TRP A 103 -13.26 -18.15 -10.62
C TRP A 103 -13.95 -16.90 -10.06
N THR A 104 -14.07 -16.85 -8.73
CA THR A 104 -14.83 -15.83 -7.99
C THR A 104 -14.24 -15.65 -6.58
N THR A 105 -14.65 -14.59 -5.89
CA THR A 105 -14.27 -14.29 -4.51
C THR A 105 -15.20 -14.99 -3.51
N GLN A 106 -14.73 -15.21 -2.28
CA GLN A 106 -15.55 -15.77 -1.20
C GLN A 106 -16.69 -14.83 -0.80
N ARG A 107 -16.47 -13.52 -0.87
CA ARG A 107 -17.51 -12.51 -0.67
C ARG A 107 -17.94 -11.86 -1.99
N PRO A 108 -19.23 -11.58 -2.19
CA PRO A 108 -19.70 -10.78 -3.32
C PRO A 108 -19.38 -9.30 -3.12
N VAL A 109 -19.49 -8.51 -4.20
CA VAL A 109 -19.53 -7.04 -4.09
C VAL A 109 -20.64 -6.63 -3.12
N THR A 110 -20.25 -5.94 -2.05
CA THR A 110 -21.16 -5.43 -1.02
C THR A 110 -20.89 -3.95 -0.86
N ASN A 111 -21.90 -3.11 -1.11
CA ASN A 111 -21.80 -1.63 -1.05
C ASN A 111 -20.67 -1.01 -1.90
N GLY A 112 -20.21 -1.71 -2.95
CA GLY A 112 -19.13 -1.28 -3.84
C GLY A 112 -17.73 -1.76 -3.45
N ILE A 113 -17.58 -2.56 -2.39
CA ILE A 113 -16.30 -3.17 -2.00
C ILE A 113 -16.37 -4.70 -2.00
N VAL A 114 -15.21 -5.36 -2.00
CA VAL A 114 -15.05 -6.81 -1.84
C VAL A 114 -13.97 -7.04 -0.77
N GLU A 115 -14.36 -7.66 0.35
CA GLU A 115 -13.47 -7.99 1.49
C GLU A 115 -12.16 -8.65 1.05
N ASP A 116 -12.26 -9.65 0.17
CA ASP A 116 -11.16 -10.44 -0.39
C ASP A 116 -10.05 -9.59 -1.07
N ILE A 117 -10.43 -8.40 -1.55
CA ILE A 117 -9.60 -7.47 -2.29
C ILE A 117 -9.14 -6.31 -1.38
N VAL A 118 -10.08 -5.70 -0.64
CA VAL A 118 -9.81 -4.61 0.31
C VAL A 118 -8.78 -5.02 1.36
N SER A 119 -8.88 -6.26 1.85
CA SER A 119 -7.94 -6.80 2.86
C SER A 119 -6.55 -6.98 2.28
N ALA A 120 -6.43 -7.48 1.04
CA ALA A 120 -5.15 -7.61 0.34
C ALA A 120 -4.48 -6.26 0.10
N GLU A 121 -5.21 -5.30 -0.46
CA GLU A 121 -4.73 -3.93 -0.69
C GLU A 121 -4.25 -3.28 0.62
N THR A 122 -5.08 -3.30 1.66
CA THR A 122 -4.74 -2.69 2.96
C THR A 122 -3.49 -3.31 3.60
N VAL A 123 -3.37 -4.64 3.54
CA VAL A 123 -2.22 -5.35 4.09
C VAL A 123 -0.94 -5.03 3.30
N SER A 124 -1.01 -5.06 1.96
CA SER A 124 0.14 -4.82 1.08
C SER A 124 0.61 -3.37 1.03
N GLU A 125 -0.31 -2.41 1.05
CA GLU A 125 0.00 -0.98 0.93
C GLU A 125 0.48 -0.36 2.25
N PHE A 126 -0.09 -0.82 3.39
CA PHE A 126 0.14 -0.20 4.70
C PHE A 126 0.77 -1.15 5.72
N LEU A 127 0.12 -2.26 6.06
CA LEU A 127 0.53 -3.08 7.22
C LEU A 127 1.91 -3.75 7.02
N VAL A 128 2.17 -4.37 5.86
CA VAL A 128 3.46 -5.01 5.56
C VAL A 128 4.61 -3.98 5.56
N PRO A 129 4.52 -2.83 4.88
CA PRO A 129 5.51 -1.76 5.00
C PRO A 129 5.73 -1.24 6.43
N MET A 130 4.67 -0.99 7.20
CA MET A 130 4.79 -0.52 8.59
C MET A 130 5.54 -1.52 9.48
N LEU A 131 5.22 -2.81 9.37
CA LEU A 131 5.89 -3.88 10.11
C LEU A 131 7.38 -4.01 9.73
N MET A 132 7.71 -3.94 8.44
CA MET A 132 9.11 -4.02 7.97
C MET A 132 9.92 -2.77 8.33
N ASN A 133 9.29 -1.59 8.37
CA ASN A 133 9.89 -0.36 8.85
C ASN A 133 10.10 -0.34 10.38
N ALA A 134 9.25 -1.04 11.14
CA ALA A 134 9.47 -1.34 12.56
C ALA A 134 10.51 -2.47 12.79
N GLY A 135 10.99 -3.11 11.71
CA GLY A 135 12.09 -4.08 11.74
C GLY A 135 11.69 -5.55 11.86
N ALA A 136 10.40 -5.88 11.71
CA ALA A 136 9.94 -7.26 11.66
C ALA A 136 10.34 -7.94 10.34
N TYR A 137 10.72 -9.22 10.40
CA TYR A 137 10.61 -10.08 9.21
C TYR A 137 9.13 -10.42 8.99
N VAL A 138 8.60 -10.15 7.80
CA VAL A 138 7.17 -10.33 7.52
C VAL A 138 6.98 -11.46 6.52
N VAL A 139 6.08 -12.38 6.85
CA VAL A 139 5.70 -13.51 5.97
C VAL A 139 4.19 -13.43 5.74
N THR A 140 3.78 -13.28 4.48
CA THR A 140 2.37 -13.17 4.14
C THR A 140 1.81 -14.52 3.69
N THR A 141 0.56 -14.82 4.05
CA THR A 141 -0.12 -16.06 3.60
C THR A 141 -0.67 -15.96 2.17
N ARG A 142 -0.62 -14.77 1.58
CA ARG A 142 -1.00 -14.43 0.19
C ARG A 142 0.16 -13.63 -0.43
N GLU A 143 0.19 -13.53 -1.75
CA GLU A 143 1.21 -12.73 -2.44
C GLU A 143 1.07 -11.24 -2.05
N PRO A 144 2.12 -10.58 -1.53
CA PRO A 144 2.03 -9.20 -1.07
C PRO A 144 2.10 -8.20 -2.22
N ASP A 145 2.78 -8.52 -3.33
CA ASP A 145 2.96 -7.58 -4.43
C ASP A 145 1.72 -7.51 -5.34
N LEU A 146 1.11 -6.32 -5.38
CA LEU A 146 -0.05 -6.01 -6.21
C LEU A 146 0.30 -5.86 -7.71
N ASN A 147 1.58 -5.87 -8.08
CA ASN A 147 2.07 -5.74 -9.44
C ASN A 147 1.86 -7.05 -10.25
N PRO A 148 1.10 -7.02 -11.37
CA PRO A 148 0.85 -8.20 -12.20
C PRO A 148 2.03 -8.62 -13.08
N GLY A 149 3.10 -7.80 -13.16
CA GLY A 149 4.35 -8.19 -13.80
C GLY A 149 5.13 -9.21 -12.94
N LEU A 150 5.89 -10.07 -13.59
CA LEU A 150 6.76 -11.07 -12.98
C LEU A 150 7.95 -11.32 -13.89
N ASP A 151 9.12 -11.44 -13.30
CA ASP A 151 10.26 -12.13 -13.91
C ASP A 151 10.96 -13.01 -12.86
N VAL A 152 11.51 -14.14 -13.29
CA VAL A 152 12.18 -15.13 -12.43
C VAL A 152 13.43 -15.63 -13.15
N VAL A 153 14.58 -15.54 -12.48
CA VAL A 153 15.87 -16.01 -13.00
C VAL A 153 16.39 -17.14 -12.11
N ASP A 154 16.56 -18.33 -12.68
CA ASP A 154 17.00 -19.57 -12.05
C ASP A 154 18.51 -19.85 -12.26
N ASP A 155 19.09 -20.76 -11.48
CA ASP A 155 20.52 -21.14 -11.59
C ASP A 155 20.89 -21.82 -12.93
N ALA A 156 19.88 -22.30 -13.64
CA ALA A 156 19.98 -22.93 -14.95
C ALA A 156 19.78 -21.96 -16.14
N ASP A 157 19.34 -20.72 -15.90
CA ASP A 157 18.98 -19.78 -16.97
C ASP A 157 20.19 -19.08 -17.61
N ALA A 158 20.01 -18.62 -18.85
CA ALA A 158 21.04 -17.88 -19.58
C ALA A 158 21.39 -16.50 -18.97
N ASP A 159 20.53 -16.02 -18.07
CA ASP A 159 20.64 -14.72 -17.39
C ASP A 159 21.22 -14.82 -15.97
N TYR A 160 21.58 -16.03 -15.57
CA TYR A 160 22.46 -16.31 -14.43
C TYR A 160 23.93 -16.36 -14.89
N GLY A 161 24.82 -15.65 -14.17
CA GLY A 161 26.22 -15.52 -14.53
C GLY A 161 27.18 -15.59 -13.33
N GLU A 162 28.12 -16.53 -13.38
CA GLU A 162 29.17 -16.71 -12.36
C GLU A 162 30.47 -15.97 -12.74
N THR A 163 31.04 -15.21 -11.80
CA THR A 163 32.33 -14.54 -11.95
C THR A 163 33.25 -14.88 -10.79
N GLY A 164 34.44 -15.41 -11.08
CA GLY A 164 35.45 -15.73 -10.06
C GLY A 164 36.37 -16.88 -10.50
N PRO A 165 37.24 -17.37 -9.59
CA PRO A 165 38.08 -18.55 -9.85
C PRO A 165 37.23 -19.80 -10.09
N ALA A 166 37.58 -20.61 -11.10
CA ALA A 166 36.77 -21.75 -11.56
C ALA A 166 36.51 -22.87 -10.52
N GLY A 167 37.24 -22.88 -9.40
CA GLY A 167 37.02 -23.82 -8.29
C GLY A 167 36.10 -23.28 -7.17
N THR A 168 35.58 -22.05 -7.30
CA THR A 168 34.74 -21.41 -6.26
C THR A 168 33.29 -21.87 -6.33
N PHE A 169 32.84 -22.32 -7.49
CA PHE A 169 31.45 -22.68 -7.76
C PHE A 169 31.28 -24.18 -7.96
N SER A 170 30.23 -24.75 -7.36
CA SER A 170 29.85 -26.16 -7.53
C SER A 170 28.33 -26.32 -7.57
N THR A 171 27.83 -27.42 -8.15
CA THR A 171 26.39 -27.73 -8.10
C THR A 171 26.06 -28.43 -6.77
N SER A 172 25.02 -27.96 -6.10
CA SER A 172 24.50 -28.53 -4.87
C SER A 172 23.93 -29.94 -5.08
N SER A 173 24.00 -30.80 -4.06
CA SER A 173 23.28 -32.09 -4.07
C SER A 173 21.82 -31.97 -3.61
N LEU A 174 21.42 -30.78 -3.13
CA LEU A 174 20.04 -30.46 -2.79
C LEU A 174 19.36 -29.90 -4.04
N ALA A 175 18.12 -30.28 -4.32
CA ALA A 175 17.31 -29.64 -5.35
C ALA A 175 16.83 -28.27 -4.87
N GLY A 176 16.66 -27.34 -5.80
CA GLY A 176 16.14 -25.98 -5.56
C GLY A 176 14.97 -25.68 -6.50
N TYR A 177 14.78 -24.38 -6.79
CA TYR A 177 13.80 -23.91 -7.76
C TYR A 177 14.05 -24.52 -9.14
N GLY A 178 13.04 -24.42 -10.01
CA GLY A 178 13.16 -24.71 -11.43
C GLY A 178 11.86 -24.31 -12.11
N ALA A 179 11.96 -23.75 -13.31
CA ALA A 179 10.81 -23.21 -14.05
C ALA A 179 9.69 -24.26 -14.19
N PRO A 180 8.51 -24.05 -13.56
CA PRO A 180 7.42 -25.02 -13.63
C PRO A 180 6.66 -24.94 -14.95
N PRO A 181 5.94 -26.00 -15.35
CA PRO A 181 4.92 -25.87 -16.38
C PRO A 181 3.84 -24.88 -15.92
N VAL A 182 3.33 -24.06 -16.83
CA VAL A 182 2.21 -23.13 -16.58
C VAL A 182 1.01 -23.57 -17.43
N PRO A 183 -0.19 -23.78 -16.85
CA PRO A 183 -0.51 -23.71 -15.42
C PRO A 183 0.24 -24.74 -14.57
N ILE A 184 0.63 -24.34 -13.35
CA ILE A 184 1.29 -25.19 -12.36
C ILE A 184 0.25 -26.19 -11.84
N PRO A 185 0.43 -27.51 -12.03
CA PRO A 185 -0.51 -28.50 -11.54
C PRO A 185 -0.58 -28.51 -10.02
N ASN A 186 -1.78 -28.72 -9.47
CA ASN A 186 -1.97 -28.87 -8.03
C ASN A 186 -1.01 -29.92 -7.43
N GLY A 187 -0.38 -29.60 -6.29
CA GLY A 187 0.61 -30.48 -5.64
C GLY A 187 2.04 -30.39 -6.18
N THR A 188 2.32 -29.55 -7.19
CA THR A 188 3.67 -29.35 -7.73
C THR A 188 4.46 -28.37 -6.86
N ASN A 189 5.55 -28.85 -6.24
CA ASN A 189 6.49 -28.02 -5.49
C ASN A 189 7.61 -27.52 -6.41
N VAL A 190 7.66 -26.20 -6.66
CA VAL A 190 8.62 -25.57 -7.56
C VAL A 190 10.08 -25.72 -7.10
N PHE A 191 10.33 -25.75 -5.78
CA PHE A 191 11.64 -25.97 -5.15
C PHE A 191 12.08 -27.45 -5.13
N SER A 192 11.60 -28.21 -6.11
CA SER A 192 11.96 -29.59 -6.36
C SER A 192 12.21 -29.92 -7.83
N LEU A 193 12.14 -28.92 -8.72
CA LEU A 193 12.18 -29.12 -10.16
C LEU A 193 13.59 -28.93 -10.76
N GLY A 194 14.43 -28.08 -10.18
CA GLY A 194 15.78 -27.78 -10.67
C GLY A 194 16.88 -27.93 -9.61
N THR A 195 17.97 -27.20 -9.81
CA THR A 195 19.23 -27.34 -9.07
C THR A 195 19.46 -26.17 -8.12
N ASN A 196 20.71 -25.88 -7.77
CA ASN A 196 21.19 -24.62 -7.20
C ASN A 196 22.72 -24.72 -7.19
N ARG A 197 23.37 -23.59 -7.38
CA ARG A 197 24.82 -23.44 -7.31
C ARG A 197 25.24 -23.10 -5.89
N LEU A 198 26.44 -23.50 -5.53
CA LEU A 198 27.12 -23.16 -4.29
C LEU A 198 28.38 -22.37 -4.62
N MET A 199 28.54 -21.21 -3.98
CA MET A 199 29.71 -20.36 -4.08
C MET A 199 30.45 -20.38 -2.74
N GLU A 200 31.67 -20.89 -2.73
CA GLU A 200 32.50 -20.96 -1.51
C GLU A 200 32.82 -19.56 -0.98
N ALA A 201 32.54 -19.34 0.30
CA ALA A 201 32.68 -18.04 0.94
C ALA A 201 34.15 -17.76 1.29
N THR A 202 34.56 -16.50 1.09
CA THR A 202 35.87 -16.00 1.53
C THR A 202 35.73 -15.27 2.86
N VAL A 203 36.60 -15.61 3.82
CA VAL A 203 36.61 -14.97 5.14
C VAL A 203 37.41 -13.66 5.05
N GLY A 204 36.71 -12.54 5.00
CA GLY A 204 37.30 -11.21 4.84
C GLY A 204 36.31 -10.20 4.27
N SER A 205 36.74 -8.94 4.15
CA SER A 205 35.88 -7.82 3.73
C SER A 205 35.82 -7.57 2.22
N THR A 206 36.59 -8.31 1.41
CA THR A 206 36.67 -8.11 -0.04
C THR A 206 36.21 -9.37 -0.76
N PRO A 207 35.09 -9.35 -1.49
CA PRO A 207 34.65 -10.52 -2.26
C PRO A 207 35.63 -10.82 -3.39
N THR A 208 35.81 -12.11 -3.67
CA THR A 208 36.67 -12.64 -4.75
C THR A 208 35.87 -13.33 -5.85
N ALA A 209 34.58 -13.54 -5.63
CA ALA A 209 33.64 -14.12 -6.58
C ALA A 209 32.23 -13.54 -6.36
N SER A 210 31.43 -13.58 -7.42
CA SER A 210 30.04 -13.13 -7.44
C SER A 210 29.21 -13.97 -8.39
N ALA A 211 27.90 -14.05 -8.14
CA ALA A 211 26.93 -14.55 -9.10
C ALA A 211 25.85 -13.48 -9.34
N GLN A 212 25.48 -13.26 -10.60
CA GLN A 212 24.51 -12.25 -10.99
C GLN A 212 23.31 -12.90 -11.67
N PHE A 213 22.11 -12.41 -11.36
CA PHE A 213 20.83 -12.76 -11.97
C PHE A 213 20.27 -11.50 -12.62
N VAL A 214 20.03 -11.47 -13.93
CA VAL A 214 19.62 -10.26 -14.68
C VAL A 214 18.18 -10.38 -15.16
N PHE A 215 17.30 -9.48 -14.71
CA PHE A 215 15.89 -9.50 -15.07
C PHE A 215 15.62 -8.90 -16.46
N ASP A 216 14.60 -9.42 -17.15
CA ASP A 216 13.94 -8.73 -18.27
C ASP A 216 12.64 -8.10 -17.74
N VAL A 217 12.75 -6.87 -17.23
CA VAL A 217 11.70 -6.21 -16.44
C VAL A 217 10.48 -5.92 -17.32
N PRO A 218 9.27 -6.44 -17.01
CA PRO A 218 8.13 -6.34 -17.94
C PRO A 218 7.63 -4.92 -18.22
N ALA A 219 7.72 -4.03 -17.23
CA ALA A 219 7.28 -2.64 -17.32
C ALA A 219 8.02 -1.76 -16.30
N ASP A 220 7.96 -0.45 -16.49
CA ASP A 220 8.38 0.53 -15.50
C ASP A 220 7.46 0.43 -14.26
N GLY A 221 8.04 0.28 -13.07
CA GLY A 221 7.25 0.21 -11.84
C GLY A 221 8.00 -0.32 -10.62
N ASP A 222 7.30 -0.35 -9.49
CA ASP A 222 7.75 -0.94 -8.23
C ASP A 222 7.43 -2.44 -8.17
N TYR A 223 8.45 -3.23 -7.84
CA TYR A 223 8.38 -4.68 -7.72
C TYR A 223 8.98 -5.16 -6.39
N ASP A 224 8.33 -6.09 -5.72
CA ASP A 224 8.92 -6.83 -4.61
C ASP A 224 9.98 -7.80 -5.15
N VAL A 225 11.18 -7.78 -4.56
CA VAL A 225 12.29 -8.68 -4.87
C VAL A 225 12.32 -9.81 -3.85
N PHE A 226 12.28 -11.04 -4.34
CA PHE A 226 12.43 -12.25 -3.54
C PHE A 226 13.64 -13.06 -4.00
N ILE A 227 14.25 -13.77 -3.07
CA ILE A 227 15.32 -14.75 -3.35
C ILE A 227 14.92 -16.13 -2.84
N SER A 228 15.47 -17.17 -3.45
CA SER A 228 15.45 -18.54 -2.94
C SER A 228 16.88 -19.03 -2.72
N TYR A 229 17.03 -20.06 -1.89
CA TYR A 229 18.29 -20.77 -1.64
C TYR A 229 18.00 -22.10 -0.92
N THR A 230 18.94 -23.05 -0.95
CA THR A 230 18.79 -24.27 -0.14
C THR A 230 19.42 -24.11 1.24
N GLN A 231 18.60 -24.25 2.27
CA GLN A 231 19.02 -24.25 3.67
C GLN A 231 19.92 -25.44 3.96
N PHE A 232 21.05 -25.19 4.63
CA PHE A 232 21.97 -26.24 5.08
C PHE A 232 22.89 -25.72 6.19
N SER A 233 23.39 -26.60 7.07
CA SER A 233 24.20 -26.19 8.24
C SER A 233 25.54 -25.56 7.88
N TYR A 234 26.10 -25.89 6.70
CA TYR A 234 27.34 -25.30 6.18
C TYR A 234 27.12 -24.02 5.34
N ARG A 235 25.87 -23.54 5.20
CA ARG A 235 25.64 -22.20 4.64
C ARG A 235 26.21 -21.11 5.54
N VAL A 236 26.50 -19.95 4.97
CA VAL A 236 26.87 -18.77 5.75
C VAL A 236 25.62 -18.07 6.33
N PRO A 237 25.67 -17.54 7.56
CA PRO A 237 24.54 -16.84 8.20
C PRO A 237 24.46 -15.35 7.81
N ASP A 238 25.30 -14.92 6.87
CA ASP A 238 25.52 -13.53 6.45
C ASP A 238 25.82 -13.43 4.95
N ALA A 239 25.17 -14.28 4.13
CA ALA A 239 25.31 -14.28 2.67
C ALA A 239 24.97 -12.89 2.11
N HIS A 240 25.87 -12.34 1.30
CA HIS A 240 25.76 -10.96 0.84
C HIS A 240 25.00 -10.91 -0.49
N PHE A 241 23.83 -10.26 -0.49
CA PHE A 241 23.03 -10.02 -1.69
C PHE A 241 22.93 -8.52 -1.95
N VAL A 242 22.99 -8.12 -3.22
CA VAL A 242 22.88 -6.74 -3.69
C VAL A 242 21.77 -6.69 -4.72
N VAL A 243 20.70 -5.93 -4.43
CA VAL A 243 19.68 -5.62 -5.43
C VAL A 243 20.17 -4.41 -6.20
N LYS A 244 20.35 -4.56 -7.52
CA LYS A 244 20.63 -3.49 -8.47
C LYS A 244 19.32 -3.07 -9.12
N HIS A 245 18.88 -1.86 -8.84
CA HIS A 245 17.61 -1.32 -9.30
C HIS A 245 17.82 0.04 -9.97
N ALA A 246 16.76 0.65 -10.51
CA ALA A 246 16.90 1.87 -11.31
C ALA A 246 17.57 3.04 -10.56
N GLY A 247 17.38 3.05 -9.24
CA GLY A 247 17.94 4.03 -8.32
C GLY A 247 19.35 3.74 -7.81
N GLY A 248 19.94 2.56 -8.06
CA GLY A 248 21.28 2.18 -7.57
C GLY A 248 21.31 0.80 -6.90
N GLU A 249 22.02 0.69 -5.76
CA GLU A 249 22.31 -0.60 -5.10
C GLU A 249 21.80 -0.66 -3.64
N SER A 250 21.04 -1.72 -3.31
CA SER A 250 20.59 -2.04 -1.95
C SER A 250 21.27 -3.30 -1.43
N HIS A 251 21.93 -3.25 -0.27
CA HIS A 251 22.76 -4.37 0.25
C HIS A 251 22.13 -5.12 1.43
N PHE A 252 22.18 -6.47 1.38
CA PHE A 252 21.56 -7.38 2.34
C PHE A 252 22.52 -8.47 2.84
N ARG A 253 22.30 -8.93 4.08
CA ARG A 253 22.92 -10.10 4.70
C ARG A 253 21.83 -11.10 5.05
N ILE A 254 21.92 -12.28 4.45
CA ILE A 254 20.91 -13.34 4.54
C ILE A 254 21.44 -14.51 5.36
N ASN A 255 20.68 -14.95 6.36
CA ASN A 255 20.98 -16.16 7.11
C ASN A 255 20.47 -17.40 6.35
N GLN A 256 21.28 -17.91 5.42
CA GLN A 256 20.91 -19.08 4.61
C GLN A 256 20.88 -20.42 5.39
N ARG A 257 20.97 -20.38 6.73
CA ARG A 257 20.67 -21.51 7.62
C ARG A 257 19.21 -21.54 8.07
N ARG A 258 18.42 -20.55 7.65
CA ARG A 258 17.01 -20.32 8.02
C ARG A 258 16.16 -20.06 6.77
N HIS A 259 14.87 -20.39 6.80
CA HIS A 259 13.86 -20.21 5.75
C HIS A 259 14.32 -20.51 4.30
N GLY A 260 14.96 -21.65 4.07
CA GLY A 260 15.32 -22.05 2.69
C GLY A 260 14.21 -22.79 1.96
N SER A 261 14.45 -23.06 0.66
CA SER A 261 13.54 -23.77 -0.24
C SER A 261 12.12 -23.17 -0.27
N THR A 262 12.06 -21.83 -0.20
CA THR A 262 10.87 -20.98 -0.35
C THR A 262 11.32 -19.59 -0.84
N TRP A 263 10.39 -18.66 -1.10
CA TRP A 263 10.70 -17.28 -1.43
C TRP A 263 10.89 -16.41 -0.18
N VAL A 264 12.04 -15.77 -0.05
CA VAL A 264 12.35 -14.80 1.02
C VAL A 264 12.32 -13.39 0.44
N LEU A 265 11.42 -12.55 0.96
CA LEU A 265 11.29 -11.13 0.58
C LEU A 265 12.51 -10.32 1.07
N LEU A 266 13.16 -9.58 0.16
CA LEU A 266 14.20 -8.61 0.51
C LEU A 266 13.63 -7.20 0.70
N GLY A 267 12.59 -6.87 -0.06
CA GLY A 267 11.94 -5.56 -0.08
C GLY A 267 11.47 -5.20 -1.49
N ARG A 268 10.93 -3.99 -1.64
CA ARG A 268 10.40 -3.46 -2.89
C ARG A 268 11.30 -2.38 -3.48
N PHE A 269 11.40 -2.36 -4.81
CA PHE A 269 12.25 -1.42 -5.53
C PHE A 269 11.65 -1.05 -6.88
N TYR A 270 11.89 0.19 -7.32
CA TYR A 270 11.53 0.63 -8.66
C TYR A 270 12.54 0.16 -9.71
N PHE A 271 12.04 -0.44 -10.78
CA PHE A 271 12.79 -0.89 -11.94
C PHE A 271 12.29 -0.19 -13.22
N ARG A 272 13.19 -0.04 -14.20
CA ARG A 272 12.85 0.38 -15.57
C ARG A 272 12.67 -0.86 -16.45
N ALA A 273 11.77 -0.79 -17.41
CA ALA A 273 11.44 -1.87 -18.32
C ALA A 273 12.64 -2.34 -19.16
N GLY A 274 12.64 -3.63 -19.50
CA GLY A 274 13.71 -4.29 -20.24
C GLY A 274 14.87 -4.74 -19.36
N LYS A 275 16.03 -4.93 -19.99
CA LYS A 275 17.12 -5.75 -19.47
C LYS A 275 18.42 -4.97 -19.28
N ASP A 276 18.67 -4.52 -18.06
CA ASP A 276 19.88 -3.78 -17.68
C ASP A 276 20.63 -4.48 -16.52
N PRO A 277 21.81 -5.10 -16.75
CA PRO A 277 22.58 -5.76 -15.69
C PRO A 277 23.20 -4.80 -14.65
N GLN A 278 23.05 -3.49 -14.79
CA GLN A 278 23.44 -2.50 -13.77
C GLN A 278 22.26 -1.90 -12.99
N LYS A 279 21.02 -2.05 -13.48
CA LYS A 279 19.82 -1.42 -12.90
C LYS A 279 18.59 -2.34 -12.80
N GLY A 280 18.73 -3.62 -13.17
CA GLY A 280 17.70 -4.65 -13.12
C GLY A 280 18.31 -6.03 -12.85
N ALA A 281 18.93 -6.20 -11.69
CA ALA A 281 19.61 -7.46 -11.35
C ALA A 281 19.70 -7.71 -9.84
N VAL A 282 19.91 -8.96 -9.44
CA VAL A 282 20.40 -9.32 -8.09
C VAL A 282 21.81 -9.89 -8.22
N VAL A 283 22.72 -9.51 -7.32
CA VAL A 283 24.09 -10.02 -7.26
C VAL A 283 24.38 -10.60 -5.88
N ALA A 284 24.76 -11.87 -5.83
CA ALA A 284 25.31 -12.49 -4.64
C ALA A 284 26.85 -12.34 -4.63
N LEU A 285 27.42 -12.02 -3.48
CA LEU A 285 28.86 -11.85 -3.25
C LEU A 285 29.35 -12.88 -2.22
N ASN A 286 30.59 -13.35 -2.37
CA ASN A 286 31.13 -14.43 -1.55
C ASN A 286 31.81 -13.98 -0.24
N ASP A 287 31.75 -12.71 0.15
CA ASP A 287 32.35 -12.22 1.38
C ASP A 287 31.49 -12.55 2.62
N SER A 288 32.09 -13.20 3.62
CA SER A 288 31.42 -13.61 4.87
C SER A 288 32.34 -13.44 6.08
N SER A 289 31.75 -13.30 7.26
CA SER A 289 32.45 -13.37 8.54
C SER A 289 32.90 -14.78 8.93
N VAL A 290 32.39 -15.83 8.26
CA VAL A 290 32.66 -17.24 8.58
C VAL A 290 32.98 -18.08 7.34
N GLN A 291 33.55 -19.27 7.55
CA GLN A 291 33.66 -20.28 6.50
C GLN A 291 32.31 -20.94 6.24
N GLY A 292 32.06 -21.29 5.00
CA GLY A 292 30.81 -21.88 4.51
C GLY A 292 30.65 -21.64 3.02
N ASN A 293 29.43 -21.81 2.51
CA ASN A 293 29.08 -21.39 1.16
C ASN A 293 27.77 -20.59 1.11
N VAL A 294 27.67 -19.77 0.07
CA VAL A 294 26.43 -19.11 -0.35
C VAL A 294 25.73 -20.05 -1.33
N SER A 295 24.44 -20.34 -1.10
CA SER A 295 23.58 -21.01 -2.06
C SER A 295 22.93 -19.98 -2.98
N LEU A 296 22.90 -20.33 -4.27
CA LEU A 296 22.49 -19.52 -5.40
C LEU A 296 21.47 -20.36 -6.16
N ASP A 297 20.19 -20.06 -5.97
CA ASP A 297 19.07 -20.84 -6.48
C ASP A 297 18.32 -20.01 -7.53
N ALA A 298 17.25 -19.32 -7.15
CA ALA A 298 16.54 -18.41 -8.03
C ALA A 298 16.25 -17.06 -7.35
N VAL A 299 15.96 -16.05 -8.16
CA VAL A 299 15.46 -14.74 -7.71
C VAL A 299 14.24 -14.35 -8.54
N ARG A 300 13.31 -13.59 -7.97
CA ARG A 300 12.16 -13.03 -8.72
C ARG A 300 11.90 -11.57 -8.38
N ILE A 301 11.34 -10.86 -9.34
CA ILE A 301 10.64 -9.58 -9.15
C ILE A 301 9.15 -9.77 -9.41
N GLY A 302 8.30 -9.13 -8.61
CA GLY A 302 6.88 -9.03 -8.90
C GLY A 302 6.01 -10.14 -8.35
N GLY A 303 4.75 -9.79 -8.06
CA GLY A 303 3.72 -10.74 -7.64
C GLY A 303 3.17 -11.56 -8.82
N GLY A 304 3.12 -10.98 -10.01
CA GLY A 304 2.71 -11.68 -11.22
C GLY A 304 1.23 -12.01 -11.31
N MET A 305 0.88 -12.75 -12.35
CA MET A 305 -0.44 -13.36 -12.51
C MET A 305 -0.54 -14.70 -11.76
N GLY A 306 -1.77 -15.15 -11.50
CA GLY A 306 -2.06 -16.47 -10.96
C GLY A 306 -1.55 -17.59 -11.87
N LEU A 307 -0.64 -18.43 -11.35
CA LEU A 307 0.02 -19.50 -12.11
C LEU A 307 -0.49 -20.90 -11.76
N VAL A 308 -1.10 -21.09 -10.59
CA VAL A 308 -1.52 -22.41 -10.09
C VAL A 308 -2.93 -22.73 -10.59
N ALA A 309 -3.14 -23.96 -11.09
CA ALA A 309 -4.47 -24.41 -11.48
C ALA A 309 -5.31 -24.79 -10.24
N ALA A 310 -6.63 -24.54 -10.30
CA ALA A 310 -7.57 -24.99 -9.27
C ALA A 310 -7.53 -26.52 -9.09
N SER A 311 -7.87 -27.02 -7.90
CA SER A 311 -7.78 -28.46 -7.62
C SER A 311 -8.67 -29.28 -8.55
N GLY A 312 -8.07 -30.24 -9.25
CA GLY A 312 -8.76 -31.06 -10.27
C GLY A 312 -9.01 -30.39 -11.63
N ASP A 313 -8.49 -29.17 -11.86
CA ASP A 313 -8.66 -28.40 -13.10
C ASP A 313 -7.29 -28.13 -13.79
N THR A 314 -7.32 -27.48 -14.96
CA THR A 314 -6.15 -27.00 -15.72
C THR A 314 -6.27 -25.51 -16.05
N VAL A 315 -7.03 -24.75 -15.26
CA VAL A 315 -7.33 -23.32 -15.48
C VAL A 315 -6.86 -22.51 -14.28
N THR A 316 -6.16 -21.40 -14.55
CA THR A 316 -5.75 -20.38 -13.56
C THR A 316 -6.80 -19.28 -13.43
N SER A 317 -6.71 -18.42 -12.41
CA SER A 317 -7.63 -17.30 -12.20
C SER A 317 -7.67 -16.29 -13.35
N GLY A 318 -6.54 -16.09 -14.05
CA GLY A 318 -6.37 -14.98 -14.98
C GLY A 318 -6.33 -13.60 -14.29
N ARG A 319 -6.08 -13.56 -12.98
CA ARG A 319 -5.98 -12.35 -12.14
C ARG A 319 -4.55 -12.19 -11.57
N PRO A 320 -4.17 -11.01 -11.06
CA PRO A 320 -2.93 -10.84 -10.30
C PRO A 320 -2.90 -11.80 -9.09
N ARG A 321 -1.74 -12.39 -8.77
CA ARG A 321 -1.64 -13.43 -7.73
C ARG A 321 -2.01 -12.92 -6.33
N ALA A 322 -1.79 -11.63 -6.04
CA ALA A 322 -2.22 -11.02 -4.78
C ALA A 322 -3.74 -11.06 -4.56
N GLU A 323 -4.54 -11.19 -5.63
CA GLU A 323 -6.00 -11.31 -5.54
C GLU A 323 -6.46 -12.76 -5.30
N GLU A 324 -5.58 -13.75 -5.46
CA GLU A 324 -5.88 -15.16 -5.21
C GLU A 324 -5.91 -15.47 -3.70
N CYS A 325 -6.67 -16.50 -3.33
CA CYS A 325 -6.71 -16.98 -1.95
C CYS A 325 -5.39 -17.64 -1.52
N ALA A 326 -5.17 -17.80 -0.21
CA ALA A 326 -3.89 -18.21 0.34
C ALA A 326 -3.40 -19.55 -0.22
N ARG A 327 -4.33 -20.49 -0.48
CA ARG A 327 -4.07 -21.83 -1.00
C ARG A 327 -3.07 -21.86 -2.17
N TYR A 328 -3.26 -21.02 -3.19
CA TYR A 328 -2.44 -21.03 -4.40
C TYR A 328 -1.06 -20.41 -4.18
N HIS A 329 -1.00 -19.33 -3.40
CA HIS A 329 0.26 -18.74 -2.98
C HIS A 329 1.08 -19.73 -2.14
N ILE A 330 0.46 -20.43 -1.19
CA ILE A 330 1.10 -21.43 -0.33
C ILE A 330 1.70 -22.59 -1.14
N GLN A 331 1.04 -23.05 -2.21
CA GLN A 331 1.67 -24.01 -3.14
C GLN A 331 2.90 -23.39 -3.83
N TYR A 332 2.79 -22.15 -4.33
CA TYR A 332 3.90 -21.46 -5.00
C TYR A 332 5.09 -21.19 -4.06
N MET A 333 4.83 -21.02 -2.76
CA MET A 333 5.83 -20.93 -1.69
C MET A 333 6.48 -22.29 -1.34
N GLY A 334 6.09 -23.39 -1.99
CA GLY A 334 6.76 -24.69 -1.85
C GLY A 334 6.21 -25.59 -0.74
N ALA A 335 5.07 -25.24 -0.13
CA ALA A 335 4.46 -26.11 0.86
C ALA A 335 4.00 -27.45 0.23
N PRO A 336 3.95 -28.55 1.02
CA PRO A 336 3.32 -29.80 0.58
C PRO A 336 1.79 -29.74 0.70
N THR A 337 1.08 -30.60 -0.05
CA THR A 337 -0.40 -30.64 -0.07
C THR A 337 -1.05 -30.83 1.31
N SER A 338 -0.36 -31.43 2.29
CA SER A 338 -0.85 -31.53 3.67
C SER A 338 -1.11 -30.18 4.34
N VAL A 339 -0.49 -29.11 3.84
CA VAL A 339 -0.69 -27.73 4.31
C VAL A 339 -1.94 -27.09 3.72
N TYR A 340 -2.23 -27.28 2.42
CA TYR A 340 -3.21 -26.45 1.68
C TYR A 340 -4.25 -27.20 0.82
N ASP A 341 -4.21 -28.53 0.74
CA ASP A 341 -5.05 -29.32 -0.17
C ASP A 341 -5.64 -30.54 0.56
N ASN A 342 -6.70 -30.32 1.34
CA ASN A 342 -7.43 -31.39 2.01
C ASN A 342 -8.40 -32.03 1.01
N PRO A 343 -8.25 -33.32 0.66
CA PRO A 343 -9.08 -33.99 -0.34
C PRO A 343 -10.57 -34.15 0.05
N ASN A 344 -10.97 -33.67 1.24
CA ASN A 344 -12.35 -33.63 1.71
C ASN A 344 -12.98 -32.23 1.66
N LEU A 345 -12.22 -31.20 1.30
CA LEU A 345 -12.65 -29.80 1.19
C LEU A 345 -12.58 -29.33 -0.27
N SER A 346 -13.15 -28.16 -0.53
CA SER A 346 -12.93 -27.39 -1.77
C SER A 346 -11.82 -26.36 -1.54
N ASP A 347 -11.19 -25.85 -2.60
CA ASP A 347 -10.13 -24.84 -2.51
C ASP A 347 -10.55 -23.62 -1.65
N ARG A 348 -11.84 -23.23 -1.72
CA ARG A 348 -12.47 -22.20 -0.88
C ARG A 348 -12.37 -22.48 0.62
N ASN A 349 -12.59 -23.74 1.02
CA ASN A 349 -12.64 -24.13 2.42
C ASN A 349 -11.26 -24.56 2.93
N ASP A 350 -10.37 -25.02 2.04
CA ASP A 350 -8.94 -25.22 2.31
C ASP A 350 -8.23 -23.92 2.68
N ASP A 351 -8.53 -22.83 1.96
CA ASP A 351 -7.92 -21.50 2.14
C ASP A 351 -7.87 -21.04 3.61
N VAL A 352 -8.93 -21.26 4.39
CA VAL A 352 -9.02 -20.80 5.79
C VAL A 352 -7.95 -21.45 6.67
N SER A 353 -7.86 -22.78 6.65
CA SER A 353 -6.93 -23.54 7.49
C SER A 353 -5.52 -23.64 6.88
N ALA A 354 -5.39 -23.40 5.57
CA ALA A 354 -4.09 -23.36 4.91
C ALA A 354 -3.18 -22.26 5.47
N ARG A 355 -3.75 -21.11 5.86
CA ARG A 355 -3.01 -19.93 6.37
C ARG A 355 -2.29 -20.20 7.70
N SER A 356 -2.98 -20.82 8.65
CA SER A 356 -2.40 -21.23 9.94
C SER A 356 -1.41 -22.38 9.77
N LYS A 357 -1.74 -23.38 8.94
CA LYS A 357 -0.82 -24.47 8.62
C LYS A 357 0.45 -24.01 7.90
N PHE A 358 0.35 -23.01 7.02
CA PHE A 358 1.50 -22.42 6.34
C PHE A 358 2.39 -21.65 7.32
N THR A 359 1.77 -20.88 8.23
CA THR A 359 2.48 -20.25 9.35
C THR A 359 3.28 -21.28 10.13
N ALA A 360 2.67 -22.41 10.53
CA ALA A 360 3.37 -23.48 11.25
C ALA A 360 4.33 -24.34 10.40
N TRP A 361 4.32 -24.19 9.07
CA TRP A 361 5.24 -24.86 8.15
C TRP A 361 6.48 -23.99 7.82
N ASP A 362 6.31 -22.67 7.82
CA ASP A 362 7.41 -21.71 7.65
C ASP A 362 8.03 -21.25 8.99
N HIS A 363 7.30 -21.30 10.10
CA HIS A 363 7.83 -21.01 11.43
C HIS A 363 8.94 -22.00 11.80
N GLU A 364 10.13 -21.50 12.16
CA GLU A 364 11.24 -22.36 12.60
C GLU A 364 11.33 -22.45 14.13
N THR A 365 11.73 -23.61 14.66
CA THR A 365 11.93 -23.79 16.11
C THR A 365 12.95 -22.79 16.69
N GLY A 366 12.48 -21.91 17.58
CA GLY A 366 13.26 -20.84 18.21
C GLY A 366 13.16 -19.47 17.51
N GLU A 367 12.24 -19.35 16.56
CA GLU A 367 11.75 -18.07 16.08
C GLU A 367 10.88 -17.35 17.13
N ASP A 368 10.78 -16.03 17.01
CA ASP A 368 10.05 -15.17 17.94
C ASP A 368 8.93 -14.46 17.18
N ALA A 369 7.79 -15.15 17.05
CA ALA A 369 6.75 -14.83 16.09
C ALA A 369 5.38 -14.50 16.70
N VAL A 370 4.56 -13.81 15.90
CA VAL A 370 3.11 -13.70 16.06
C VAL A 370 2.39 -13.89 14.72
N TYR A 371 1.13 -14.29 14.76
CA TYR A 371 0.24 -14.45 13.61
C TYR A 371 -0.95 -13.49 13.73
N VAL A 372 -1.21 -12.72 12.68
CA VAL A 372 -2.29 -11.73 12.64
C VAL A 372 -3.07 -11.87 11.35
N ALA A 373 -4.36 -12.20 11.45
CA ALA A 373 -5.28 -12.24 10.32
C ALA A 373 -6.16 -10.98 10.28
N TRP A 374 -6.08 -10.24 9.17
CA TRP A 374 -6.94 -9.10 8.86
C TRP A 374 -8.19 -9.56 8.10
N HIS A 375 -9.36 -9.22 8.62
CA HIS A 375 -10.68 -9.47 8.01
C HIS A 375 -11.60 -8.25 8.13
N THR A 376 -12.75 -8.33 7.44
CA THR A 376 -13.83 -7.33 7.56
C THR A 376 -15.16 -8.04 7.77
N ASN A 377 -15.98 -7.57 8.70
CA ASN A 377 -17.04 -8.39 9.26
C ASN A 377 -18.32 -8.39 8.42
N ALA A 378 -18.97 -9.55 8.45
CA ALA A 378 -20.25 -9.84 7.85
C ALA A 378 -21.22 -10.31 8.92
N CYS A 379 -22.40 -9.70 9.00
CA CYS A 379 -23.41 -10.04 10.02
C CYS A 379 -24.63 -10.82 9.49
N GLY A 380 -24.79 -10.91 8.15
CA GLY A 380 -25.85 -11.67 7.51
C GLY A 380 -27.24 -11.02 7.52
N GLY A 381 -27.96 -11.18 6.41
CA GLY A 381 -29.37 -10.77 6.28
C GLY A 381 -29.59 -9.27 6.03
N ALA A 382 -30.66 -8.95 5.27
CA ALA A 382 -30.94 -7.61 4.76
C ALA A 382 -31.39 -6.55 5.79
N THR A 383 -31.38 -6.89 7.08
CA THR A 383 -31.82 -6.05 8.20
C THR A 383 -30.74 -5.85 9.25
N CYS A 384 -29.52 -6.33 9.00
CA CYS A 384 -28.42 -6.14 9.93
C CYS A 384 -28.00 -4.65 10.02
N THR A 385 -27.60 -4.24 11.23
CA THR A 385 -27.07 -2.90 11.56
C THR A 385 -25.83 -2.98 12.47
N ALA A 386 -25.16 -4.14 12.51
CA ALA A 386 -23.94 -4.35 13.29
C ALA A 386 -22.78 -3.53 12.71
N ARG A 387 -22.00 -2.93 13.61
CA ARG A 387 -20.90 -1.98 13.37
C ARG A 387 -19.82 -2.14 14.42
N GLY A 388 -18.60 -1.70 14.11
CA GLY A 388 -17.45 -1.71 15.02
C GLY A 388 -16.49 -2.87 14.79
N THR A 389 -15.54 -3.02 15.71
CA THR A 389 -14.43 -4.00 15.62
C THR A 389 -14.65 -5.17 16.56
N ASP A 390 -14.55 -6.40 16.06
CA ASP A 390 -14.42 -7.63 16.89
C ASP A 390 -12.97 -8.15 16.80
N THR A 391 -12.51 -8.91 17.78
CA THR A 391 -11.25 -9.68 17.66
C THR A 391 -11.43 -11.06 18.25
N TYR A 392 -10.96 -12.08 17.54
CA TYR A 392 -11.14 -13.48 17.88
C TYR A 392 -9.81 -14.16 18.23
N ILE A 393 -9.85 -14.91 19.32
CA ILE A 393 -8.85 -15.91 19.73
C ILE A 393 -9.51 -17.29 19.72
N TYR A 394 -8.71 -18.38 19.71
CA TYR A 394 -9.32 -19.71 19.62
C TYR A 394 -9.99 -20.14 20.93
N GLY A 395 -11.20 -20.67 20.80
CA GLY A 395 -11.96 -21.31 21.88
C GLY A 395 -12.75 -22.52 21.36
N PRO A 396 -13.36 -23.32 22.25
CA PRO A 396 -13.93 -24.61 21.89
C PRO A 396 -15.36 -24.57 21.34
N ASN A 397 -15.96 -23.38 21.20
CA ASN A 397 -17.37 -23.19 20.86
C ASN A 397 -17.55 -22.40 19.54
N ALA A 398 -18.77 -22.39 19.01
CA ALA A 398 -19.09 -21.58 17.83
C ALA A 398 -19.05 -20.07 18.16
N PRO A 399 -18.87 -19.19 17.15
CA PRO A 399 -19.00 -17.75 17.34
C PRO A 399 -20.32 -17.38 18.05
N GLY A 400 -20.24 -16.71 19.19
CA GLY A 400 -21.39 -16.28 20.00
C GLY A 400 -22.04 -17.36 20.87
N GLU A 401 -21.47 -18.56 20.99
CA GLU A 401 -21.92 -19.58 21.94
C GLU A 401 -21.24 -19.42 23.32
N THR A 402 -22.00 -19.61 24.40
CA THR A 402 -21.53 -19.42 25.79
C THR A 402 -21.39 -20.72 26.58
N PRO A 403 -20.44 -20.82 27.53
CA PRO A 403 -19.44 -19.80 27.90
C PRO A 403 -18.29 -19.73 26.88
N GLU A 404 -17.84 -18.53 26.52
CA GLU A 404 -16.64 -18.36 25.71
C GLU A 404 -15.40 -18.60 26.59
N THR A 405 -14.53 -19.54 26.21
CA THR A 405 -13.36 -19.97 26.99
C THR A 405 -12.15 -20.06 26.09
N PHE A 406 -11.05 -19.41 26.47
CA PHE A 406 -9.83 -19.42 25.66
C PHE A 406 -9.11 -20.78 25.75
N THR A 407 -8.81 -21.36 24.58
CA THR A 407 -8.05 -22.61 24.44
C THR A 407 -7.04 -22.55 23.28
N GLY A 408 -6.60 -21.35 22.90
CA GLY A 408 -5.61 -21.13 21.84
C GLY A 408 -4.15 -21.20 22.31
N VAL A 409 -3.23 -20.78 21.44
CA VAL A 409 -1.80 -20.72 21.73
C VAL A 409 -1.52 -19.65 22.79
N ALA A 410 -0.72 -19.99 23.81
CA ALA A 410 -0.42 -19.07 24.92
C ALA A 410 0.17 -17.74 24.42
N GLY A 411 -0.39 -16.62 24.87
CA GLY A 411 -0.01 -15.27 24.41
C GLY A 411 -0.95 -14.70 23.35
N SER A 412 -1.80 -15.50 22.69
CA SER A 412 -2.86 -15.01 21.78
C SER A 412 -3.81 -14.02 22.48
N ASP A 413 -4.11 -14.27 23.75
CA ASP A 413 -4.93 -13.42 24.61
C ASP A 413 -4.29 -12.05 24.85
N LEU A 414 -3.01 -12.01 25.24
CA LEU A 414 -2.27 -10.76 25.45
C LEU A 414 -2.04 -10.00 24.14
N LEU A 415 -1.78 -10.71 23.04
CA LEU A 415 -1.67 -10.14 21.70
C LEU A 415 -3.00 -9.51 21.25
N ALA A 416 -4.12 -10.22 21.45
CA ALA A 416 -5.45 -9.69 21.17
C ALA A 416 -5.74 -8.45 22.02
N GLN A 417 -5.42 -8.46 23.31
CA GLN A 417 -5.62 -7.29 24.17
C GLN A 417 -4.84 -6.08 23.67
N ALA A 418 -3.56 -6.23 23.36
CA ALA A 418 -2.73 -5.13 22.87
C ALA A 418 -3.23 -4.57 21.54
N VAL A 419 -3.51 -5.44 20.56
CA VAL A 419 -3.91 -5.03 19.21
C VAL A 419 -5.34 -4.47 19.18
N HIS A 420 -6.29 -5.11 19.88
CA HIS A 420 -7.68 -4.66 19.91
C HIS A 420 -7.85 -3.31 20.63
N SER A 421 -7.20 -3.15 21.80
CA SER A 421 -7.28 -1.88 22.56
C SER A 421 -6.70 -0.72 21.76
N GLU A 422 -5.62 -0.97 21.03
CA GLU A 422 -4.98 0.02 20.19
C GLU A 422 -5.87 0.38 19.00
N LEU A 423 -6.35 -0.62 18.25
CA LEU A 423 -7.20 -0.42 17.07
C LEU A 423 -8.51 0.31 17.40
N VAL A 424 -9.22 -0.12 18.45
CA VAL A 424 -10.45 0.54 18.90
C VAL A 424 -10.16 1.95 19.42
N GLY A 425 -9.07 2.12 20.18
CA GLY A 425 -8.67 3.43 20.71
C GLY A 425 -8.35 4.43 19.59
N ASP A 426 -7.58 4.01 18.59
CA ASP A 426 -7.21 4.86 17.45
C ASP A 426 -8.43 5.24 16.61
N LEU A 427 -9.31 4.28 16.31
CA LEU A 427 -10.55 4.55 15.58
C LEU A 427 -11.50 5.47 16.36
N GLN A 428 -11.57 5.35 17.69
CA GLN A 428 -12.38 6.25 18.52
C GLN A 428 -11.81 7.67 18.63
N LYS A 429 -10.49 7.83 18.68
CA LYS A 429 -9.84 9.15 18.80
C LYS A 429 -9.72 9.89 17.48
N GLY A 430 -9.45 9.15 16.39
CA GLY A 430 -9.00 9.71 15.12
C GLY A 430 -9.88 9.45 13.91
N TRP A 431 -11.02 8.75 14.07
CA TRP A 431 -11.89 8.41 12.94
C TRP A 431 -13.39 8.59 13.21
N ASP A 432 -13.91 7.94 14.26
CA ASP A 432 -15.32 8.06 14.69
C ASP A 432 -15.38 7.90 16.21
N ALA A 433 -15.68 8.98 16.93
CA ALA A 433 -15.80 8.98 18.40
C ALA A 433 -16.93 8.06 18.93
N THR A 434 -17.81 7.57 18.05
CA THR A 434 -18.84 6.57 18.35
C THR A 434 -18.48 5.15 17.88
N TRP A 435 -17.25 4.95 17.38
CA TRP A 435 -16.77 3.67 16.88
C TRP A 435 -16.94 2.58 17.93
N LYS A 436 -17.65 1.52 17.53
CA LYS A 436 -18.09 0.51 18.49
C LYS A 436 -16.98 -0.48 18.81
N ASP A 437 -16.52 -0.43 20.06
CA ASP A 437 -15.89 -1.58 20.71
C ASP A 437 -16.92 -2.72 20.81
N ARG A 438 -16.60 -3.88 20.23
CA ARG A 438 -17.39 -5.11 20.36
C ARG A 438 -16.70 -6.13 21.26
N GLY A 439 -15.40 -5.96 21.51
CA GLY A 439 -14.61 -6.76 22.41
C GLY A 439 -13.82 -7.91 21.74
N ILE A 440 -13.18 -8.67 22.62
CA ILE A 440 -12.42 -9.87 22.29
C ILE A 440 -13.26 -11.10 22.63
N HIS A 441 -13.35 -12.02 21.68
CA HIS A 441 -14.20 -13.21 21.72
C HIS A 441 -13.40 -14.48 21.44
N THR A 442 -13.96 -15.63 21.82
CA THR A 442 -13.40 -16.95 21.51
C THR A 442 -14.25 -17.70 20.50
N ALA A 443 -13.64 -18.26 19.46
CA ALA A 443 -14.35 -19.08 18.48
C ALA A 443 -13.44 -20.14 17.85
N TYR A 444 -14.01 -21.26 17.42
CA TYR A 444 -13.26 -22.36 16.82
C TYR A 444 -12.88 -22.17 15.33
N PHE A 445 -12.42 -20.98 14.92
CA PHE A 445 -12.01 -20.71 13.53
C PHE A 445 -10.71 -21.47 13.17
N GLY A 446 -10.69 -22.16 12.02
CA GLY A 446 -9.54 -22.93 11.53
C GLY A 446 -8.26 -22.09 11.30
N GLU A 447 -8.45 -20.80 10.99
CA GLU A 447 -7.40 -19.82 10.76
C GLU A 447 -6.58 -19.45 12.01
N ILE A 448 -7.12 -19.70 13.20
CA ILE A 448 -6.42 -19.50 14.49
C ILE A 448 -6.41 -20.79 15.34
N ASN A 449 -6.72 -21.93 14.74
CA ASN A 449 -6.82 -23.22 15.42
C ASN A 449 -5.43 -23.73 15.86
N PRO A 450 -5.20 -24.00 17.17
CA PRO A 450 -3.93 -24.54 17.66
C PRO A 450 -3.59 -25.93 17.11
N ASN A 451 -4.55 -26.68 16.57
CA ASN A 451 -4.26 -27.94 15.85
C ASN A 451 -3.56 -27.70 14.51
N ASN A 452 -3.74 -26.52 13.89
CA ASN A 452 -3.09 -26.12 12.64
C ASN A 452 -1.80 -25.35 12.90
N ASN A 453 -1.78 -24.51 13.94
CA ASN A 453 -0.62 -23.74 14.39
C ASN A 453 -0.50 -23.80 15.92
N PRO A 454 0.27 -24.77 16.48
CA PRO A 454 0.43 -24.93 17.93
C PRO A 454 1.51 -24.03 18.55
N GLU A 455 2.29 -23.31 17.74
CA GLU A 455 3.55 -22.66 18.20
C GLU A 455 3.47 -21.13 18.23
N THR A 456 2.85 -20.51 17.23
CA THR A 456 2.84 -19.05 17.07
C THR A 456 1.54 -18.45 17.64
N PRO A 457 1.60 -17.52 18.62
CA PRO A 457 0.43 -16.78 19.11
C PRO A 457 -0.33 -16.10 17.97
N GLY A 458 -1.60 -16.46 17.79
CA GLY A 458 -2.43 -16.04 16.67
C GLY A 458 -3.70 -15.29 17.08
N ILE A 459 -4.07 -14.27 16.31
CA ILE A 459 -5.34 -13.52 16.43
C ILE A 459 -6.01 -13.34 15.06
N LEU A 460 -7.34 -13.24 15.05
CA LEU A 460 -8.14 -12.82 13.89
C LEU A 460 -8.86 -11.51 14.23
N ILE A 461 -8.69 -10.49 13.40
CA ILE A 461 -9.24 -9.15 13.63
C ILE A 461 -10.32 -8.88 12.58
N GLU A 462 -11.53 -8.66 13.05
CA GLU A 462 -12.64 -8.17 12.23
C GLU A 462 -12.66 -6.65 12.35
N VAL A 463 -11.87 -5.96 11.51
CA VAL A 463 -11.51 -4.55 11.70
C VAL A 463 -12.75 -3.63 11.74
N GLY A 464 -13.75 -3.95 10.93
CA GLY A 464 -15.02 -3.22 10.80
C GLY A 464 -15.99 -3.99 9.89
N PHE A 465 -17.27 -3.65 9.88
CA PHE A 465 -18.27 -4.33 9.04
C PHE A 465 -18.29 -3.78 7.60
N HIS A 466 -18.67 -4.61 6.63
CA HIS A 466 -18.91 -4.16 5.23
C HIS A 466 -20.39 -4.29 4.80
N HIS A 467 -21.27 -4.79 5.67
CA HIS A 467 -22.65 -5.15 5.30
C HIS A 467 -23.57 -3.95 5.06
N THR A 468 -23.42 -2.84 5.79
CA THR A 468 -24.21 -1.61 5.56
C THR A 468 -23.40 -0.60 4.75
N PRO A 469 -24.04 0.27 3.93
CA PRO A 469 -23.33 1.33 3.22
C PRO A 469 -22.52 2.25 4.13
N ALA A 470 -22.99 2.43 5.36
CA ALA A 470 -22.44 3.35 6.34
C ALA A 470 -21.37 2.71 7.25
N ASP A 471 -21.03 1.44 7.06
CA ASP A 471 -19.80 0.83 7.57
C ASP A 471 -18.80 0.61 6.42
N ALA A 472 -19.31 0.13 5.27
CA ALA A 472 -18.52 -0.11 4.06
C ALA A 472 -17.89 1.16 3.46
N VAL A 473 -18.35 2.35 3.84
CA VAL A 473 -17.74 3.62 3.45
C VAL A 473 -16.32 3.75 4.02
N HIS A 474 -16.08 3.35 5.27
CA HIS A 474 -14.78 3.53 5.92
C HIS A 474 -13.67 2.75 5.19
N PHE A 475 -13.96 1.53 4.72
CA PHE A 475 -13.03 0.72 3.92
C PHE A 475 -12.70 1.28 2.53
N LYS A 476 -13.40 2.33 2.08
CA LYS A 476 -13.07 3.06 0.84
C LYS A 476 -12.10 4.21 1.07
N GLU A 477 -11.96 4.65 2.31
CA GLU A 477 -11.06 5.75 2.68
C GLU A 477 -9.67 5.22 3.00
N ALA A 478 -8.65 5.76 2.32
CA ALA A 478 -7.26 5.36 2.53
C ALA A 478 -6.79 5.65 3.97
N MET A 479 -7.27 6.74 4.58
CA MET A 479 -6.88 7.09 5.96
C MET A 479 -7.45 6.17 7.03
N PHE A 480 -8.62 5.55 6.82
CA PHE A 480 -9.11 4.49 7.70
C PHE A 480 -8.22 3.25 7.63
N ARG A 481 -7.87 2.82 6.40
CA ARG A 481 -6.95 1.69 6.14
C ARG A 481 -5.59 1.94 6.79
N TYR A 482 -5.04 3.14 6.62
CA TYR A 482 -3.79 3.58 7.25
C TYR A 482 -3.86 3.54 8.77
N THR A 483 -4.89 4.17 9.37
CA THR A 483 -5.06 4.26 10.83
C THR A 483 -5.16 2.88 11.47
N ALA A 484 -5.96 1.99 10.88
CA ALA A 484 -6.08 0.62 11.38
C ALA A 484 -4.78 -0.20 11.22
N ALA A 485 -4.05 -0.05 10.10
CA ALA A 485 -2.74 -0.69 9.92
C ALA A 485 -1.68 -0.16 10.91
N ARG A 486 -1.68 1.15 11.20
CA ARG A 486 -0.81 1.78 12.20
C ARG A 486 -1.11 1.23 13.58
N ALA A 487 -2.38 1.25 14.00
CA ALA A 487 -2.80 0.77 15.31
C ALA A 487 -2.48 -0.71 15.53
N ILE A 488 -2.65 -1.57 14.50
CA ILE A 488 -2.22 -2.98 14.57
C ILE A 488 -0.70 -3.09 14.75
N THR A 489 0.09 -2.30 13.99
CA THR A 489 1.55 -2.28 14.13
C THR A 489 1.98 -1.83 15.53
N GLN A 490 1.39 -0.74 16.05
CA GLN A 490 1.64 -0.25 17.41
C GLN A 490 1.24 -1.29 18.48
N GLY A 491 0.10 -1.97 18.31
CA GLY A 491 -0.37 -3.02 19.21
C GLY A 491 0.56 -4.23 19.25
N ILE A 492 1.12 -4.65 18.12
CA ILE A 492 2.14 -5.72 18.06
C ILE A 492 3.43 -5.29 18.78
N ILE A 493 3.87 -4.04 18.61
CA ILE A 493 5.01 -3.49 19.35
C ILE A 493 4.74 -3.49 20.86
N LYS A 494 3.56 -3.02 21.28
CA LYS A 494 3.13 -2.98 22.69
C LYS A 494 3.06 -4.40 23.29
N TYR A 495 2.59 -5.40 22.54
CA TYR A 495 2.64 -6.82 22.92
C TYR A 495 4.07 -7.31 23.20
N PHE A 496 4.98 -7.17 22.23
CA PHE A 496 6.36 -7.63 22.40
C PHE A 496 7.08 -6.87 23.52
N ALA A 497 6.87 -5.56 23.64
CA ALA A 497 7.48 -4.74 24.67
C ALA A 497 7.05 -5.16 26.08
N ALA A 498 5.75 -5.35 26.30
CA ALA A 498 5.20 -5.83 27.57
C ALA A 498 5.71 -7.24 27.94
N ARG A 499 5.71 -8.16 26.96
CA ARG A 499 6.17 -9.54 27.13
C ARG A 499 7.67 -9.62 27.47
N ASP A 500 8.48 -8.79 26.83
CA ASP A 500 9.93 -8.77 27.00
C ASP A 500 10.38 -7.86 28.17
N GLY A 501 9.46 -7.15 28.82
CA GLY A 501 9.72 -6.30 29.99
C GLY A 501 10.44 -4.98 29.65
N VAL A 502 10.22 -4.44 28.44
CA VAL A 502 10.83 -3.19 27.95
C VAL A 502 9.78 -2.11 27.71
N THR A 503 10.19 -0.85 27.74
CA THR A 503 9.34 0.26 27.31
C THR A 503 9.16 0.18 25.78
N PRO A 504 7.94 0.23 25.24
CA PRO A 504 7.74 0.29 23.79
C PRO A 504 8.31 1.60 23.24
N VAL A 505 8.78 1.56 22.00
CA VAL A 505 9.05 2.76 21.19
C VAL A 505 8.33 2.57 19.86
N LEU A 506 7.51 3.53 19.47
CA LEU A 506 6.64 3.48 18.31
C LEU A 506 7.30 4.23 17.13
N PRO A 507 7.30 3.68 15.89
CA PRO A 507 7.84 4.37 14.72
C PRO A 507 7.19 5.75 14.55
N PRO A 508 7.95 6.79 14.18
CA PRO A 508 7.44 8.16 14.12
C PRO A 508 6.51 8.37 12.91
N GLU A 509 5.77 9.47 12.92
CA GLU A 509 4.93 9.89 11.79
C GLU A 509 5.73 10.58 10.66
N PRO A 510 5.23 10.61 9.42
CA PRO A 510 5.90 11.23 8.27
C PRO A 510 6.19 12.75 8.44
N PRO A 511 7.35 13.24 8.01
CA PRO A 511 7.61 14.68 7.91
C PRO A 511 6.66 15.40 6.95
N VAL A 512 6.30 16.64 7.29
CA VAL A 512 5.37 17.49 6.52
C VAL A 512 6.04 18.80 6.11
N ALA A 513 5.34 19.66 5.35
CA ALA A 513 5.82 21.00 4.97
C ALA A 513 7.20 20.99 4.31
N VAL A 514 7.41 20.03 3.39
CA VAL A 514 8.70 19.79 2.73
C VAL A 514 8.91 20.74 1.56
N TYR A 515 10.15 21.18 1.36
CA TYR A 515 10.59 22.00 0.23
C TYR A 515 12.02 21.70 -0.23
N ALA A 516 12.30 22.01 -1.50
CA ALA A 516 13.62 22.04 -2.10
C ALA A 516 13.80 23.36 -2.85
N ARG A 517 14.85 24.13 -2.49
CA ARG A 517 15.11 25.48 -3.01
C ARG A 517 16.55 25.67 -3.45
N HIS A 518 16.76 26.13 -4.68
CA HIS A 518 18.06 26.51 -5.20
C HIS A 518 18.46 27.93 -4.77
N ARG A 519 19.66 28.08 -4.21
CA ARG A 519 20.22 29.37 -3.72
C ARG A 519 21.32 29.94 -4.61
N GLY A 520 21.46 29.41 -5.83
CA GLY A 520 22.50 29.78 -6.79
C GLY A 520 23.75 28.88 -6.69
N ASN A 521 24.57 28.86 -7.74
CA ASN A 521 25.84 28.13 -7.82
C ASN A 521 25.77 26.64 -7.40
N GLY A 522 24.67 25.97 -7.75
CA GLY A 522 24.40 24.57 -7.35
C GLY A 522 24.06 24.33 -5.88
N GLU A 523 24.00 25.35 -5.03
CA GLU A 523 23.65 25.19 -3.61
C GLU A 523 22.13 25.00 -3.45
N VAL A 524 21.72 23.86 -2.90
CA VAL A 524 20.32 23.49 -2.69
C VAL A 524 20.05 23.39 -1.19
N GLU A 525 19.03 24.11 -0.75
CA GLU A 525 18.46 24.02 0.58
C GLU A 525 17.24 23.10 0.56
N LEU A 526 17.25 22.10 1.44
CA LEU A 526 16.10 21.26 1.75
C LEU A 526 15.61 21.60 3.15
N GLY A 527 14.31 21.62 3.35
CA GLY A 527 13.73 21.77 4.69
C GLY A 527 12.36 21.09 4.79
N TRP A 528 11.99 20.77 6.01
CA TRP A 528 10.74 20.12 6.37
C TRP A 528 10.35 20.51 7.80
N ARG A 529 9.16 20.11 8.25
CA ARG A 529 8.78 20.11 9.66
C ARG A 529 8.60 18.68 10.17
N PRO A 530 8.77 18.43 11.48
CA PRO A 530 8.26 17.21 12.10
C PRO A 530 6.76 17.08 11.83
N ALA A 531 6.22 15.88 11.95
CA ALA A 531 4.77 15.68 12.03
C ALA A 531 4.16 16.50 13.18
N ALA A 532 2.85 16.74 13.10
CA ALA A 532 2.07 17.31 14.20
C ALA A 532 2.30 16.50 15.50
N LYS A 533 2.38 17.20 16.64
CA LYS A 533 2.64 16.58 17.94
C LYS A 533 1.45 15.70 18.33
N ASP A 534 1.72 14.48 18.77
CA ASP A 534 0.63 13.66 19.28
C ASP A 534 0.14 14.16 20.64
N CYS A 535 -1.02 14.82 20.62
CA CYS A 535 -1.71 15.29 21.82
C CYS A 535 -2.91 14.43 22.21
N ILE A 536 -3.22 13.39 21.42
CA ILE A 536 -4.42 12.54 21.57
C ILE A 536 -4.10 11.04 21.74
N GLY A 537 -2.84 10.64 21.54
CA GLY A 537 -2.36 9.27 21.69
C GLY A 537 -2.76 8.39 20.51
N LEU A 538 -2.53 8.86 19.29
CA LEU A 538 -2.77 8.17 18.01
C LEU A 538 -1.47 7.75 17.31
N ALA A 539 -0.45 8.61 17.41
CA ALA A 539 0.67 8.64 16.50
C ALA A 539 1.91 7.93 17.09
N GLY A 540 2.99 7.94 16.33
CA GLY A 540 4.29 7.45 16.77
C GLY A 540 4.94 8.29 17.87
N ASP A 541 5.98 7.74 18.51
CA ASP A 541 6.87 8.54 19.36
C ASP A 541 7.67 9.55 18.52
N GLU A 542 8.14 10.62 19.16
CA GLU A 542 8.87 11.71 18.49
C GLU A 542 10.07 11.22 17.64
N ALA A 543 10.34 11.95 16.56
CA ALA A 543 11.48 11.70 15.69
C ALA A 543 12.79 12.07 16.39
N THR A 544 13.78 11.18 16.34
CA THR A 544 15.15 11.43 16.86
C THR A 544 16.18 11.72 15.77
N GLY A 545 15.81 11.47 14.52
CA GLY A 545 16.58 11.74 13.31
C GLY A 545 15.67 11.65 12.08
N TYR A 546 16.27 11.84 10.89
CA TYR A 546 15.55 11.75 9.63
C TYR A 546 16.35 10.96 8.59
N ARG A 547 15.64 10.16 7.77
CA ARG A 547 16.06 9.60 6.49
C ARG A 547 15.98 10.64 5.37
N LEU A 548 17.07 11.27 4.91
CA LEU A 548 17.03 12.04 3.65
C LEU A 548 17.31 11.13 2.45
N TYR A 549 16.62 11.41 1.36
CA TYR A 549 16.68 10.64 0.15
C TYR A 549 16.56 11.51 -1.12
N SER A 550 17.48 11.34 -2.06
CA SER A 550 17.58 12.03 -3.38
C SER A 550 16.86 11.26 -4.49
N SER A 551 16.59 11.80 -5.70
CA SER A 551 16.33 11.04 -6.94
C SER A 551 16.64 11.79 -8.22
N GLU A 552 17.02 11.09 -9.28
CA GLU A 552 17.31 11.69 -10.59
C GLU A 552 16.01 12.01 -11.36
N ASP A 553 14.96 11.21 -11.12
CA ASP A 553 13.73 11.17 -11.94
C ASP A 553 12.42 11.17 -11.12
N GLY A 554 12.47 11.05 -9.79
CA GLY A 554 11.30 11.00 -8.90
C GLY A 554 10.55 9.66 -8.89
N TYR A 555 11.05 8.65 -9.62
CA TYR A 555 10.50 7.29 -9.69
C TYR A 555 11.46 6.25 -9.13
N ALA A 556 12.75 6.41 -9.42
CA ALA A 556 13.81 5.46 -9.14
C ALA A 556 14.70 5.95 -7.99
N TRP A 557 14.94 5.05 -7.05
CA TRP A 557 15.48 5.44 -5.76
C TRP A 557 16.18 4.28 -4.99
N ASP A 558 17.51 4.22 -4.83
CA ASP A 558 18.27 3.37 -3.86
C ASP A 558 18.06 3.62 -2.36
N ASP A 559 19.01 4.11 -1.54
CA ASP A 559 19.14 3.57 -0.16
C ASP A 559 19.03 4.51 1.09
N GLY A 560 19.16 5.84 0.93
CA GLY A 560 19.11 6.87 1.99
C GLY A 560 20.40 7.30 2.69
N ALA A 561 20.38 8.54 3.18
CA ALA A 561 21.40 9.16 4.01
C ALA A 561 20.81 9.65 5.35
N ASP A 562 21.34 9.15 6.47
CA ASP A 562 20.92 9.59 7.82
C ASP A 562 21.30 11.07 8.06
N VAL A 563 20.33 11.90 8.46
CA VAL A 563 20.52 13.33 8.75
C VAL A 563 19.91 13.72 10.10
N THR A 564 20.48 14.78 10.70
CA THR A 564 20.03 15.34 11.98
C THR A 564 19.50 16.75 11.80
N GLY A 565 18.35 17.05 12.40
CA GLY A 565 17.65 18.33 12.21
C GLY A 565 16.74 18.33 10.99
N THR A 566 16.02 19.44 10.82
CA THR A 566 14.88 19.59 9.88
C THR A 566 15.22 20.40 8.61
N ARG A 567 16.51 20.68 8.41
CA ARG A 567 17.03 21.47 7.28
C ARG A 567 18.43 20.99 6.90
N LEU A 568 18.67 20.86 5.60
CA LEU A 568 19.98 20.53 5.05
C LEU A 568 20.35 21.50 3.92
N VAL A 569 21.64 21.76 3.76
CA VAL A 569 22.18 22.39 2.56
C VAL A 569 23.16 21.43 1.90
N LEU A 570 22.99 21.19 0.61
CA LEU A 570 23.84 20.34 -0.22
C LEU A 570 24.23 21.07 -1.51
N THR A 571 25.19 20.52 -2.25
CA THR A 571 25.60 21.05 -3.56
C THR A 571 25.33 20.02 -4.65
N LEU A 572 24.56 20.41 -5.66
CA LEU A 572 24.36 19.64 -6.88
C LEU A 572 25.26 20.16 -8.01
N PRO A 573 25.58 19.33 -9.02
CA PRO A 573 26.15 19.81 -10.27
C PRO A 573 25.26 20.84 -10.95
N LEU A 574 25.86 21.83 -11.62
CA LEU A 574 25.13 22.71 -12.53
C LEU A 574 24.61 21.90 -13.72
N GLY A 575 23.38 22.17 -14.18
CA GLY A 575 22.78 21.41 -15.27
C GLY A 575 22.15 20.08 -14.83
N ALA A 576 21.71 19.95 -13.58
CA ALA A 576 21.15 18.72 -13.02
C ALA A 576 19.77 18.92 -12.38
N THR A 577 18.89 17.94 -12.54
CA THR A 577 17.65 17.80 -11.75
C THR A 577 17.88 16.86 -10.56
N ARG A 578 17.17 17.12 -9.47
CA ARG A 578 17.09 16.17 -8.34
C ARG A 578 15.76 16.30 -7.61
N TYR A 579 15.17 15.17 -7.26
CA TYR A 579 14.00 15.05 -6.41
C TYR A 579 14.41 14.63 -5.01
N PHE A 580 13.57 14.89 -4.01
CA PHE A 580 13.84 14.52 -2.62
C PHE A 580 12.55 14.15 -1.88
N ARG A 581 12.67 13.23 -0.92
CA ARG A 581 11.68 13.03 0.14
C ARG A 581 12.38 12.63 1.44
N VAL A 582 11.68 12.72 2.57
CA VAL A 582 12.26 12.53 3.91
C VAL A 582 11.39 11.61 4.76
N SER A 583 11.97 10.66 5.49
CA SER A 583 11.29 9.96 6.60
C SER A 583 11.80 10.45 7.95
N ALA A 584 10.99 10.33 8.99
CA ALA A 584 11.41 10.41 10.37
C ALA A 584 11.94 9.05 10.86
N THR A 585 12.89 9.06 11.79
CA THR A 585 13.45 7.85 12.40
C THR A 585 13.57 7.96 13.92
N ASN A 586 13.27 6.87 14.62
CA ASN A 586 13.56 6.69 16.04
C ASN A 586 13.92 5.21 16.35
N ALA A 587 14.03 4.85 17.63
CA ALA A 587 14.35 3.47 18.01
C ALA A 587 13.20 2.47 17.76
N GLY A 588 11.97 2.95 17.54
CA GLY A 588 10.80 2.18 17.16
C GLY A 588 10.79 1.80 15.67
N GLY A 589 11.30 2.67 14.79
CA GLY A 589 11.45 2.38 13.37
C GLY A 589 11.61 3.61 12.49
N GLU A 590 11.23 3.45 11.22
CA GLU A 590 11.21 4.49 10.19
C GLU A 590 9.76 4.81 9.78
N SER A 591 9.43 6.09 9.61
CA SER A 591 8.09 6.51 9.17
C SER A 591 7.82 6.14 7.71
N PHE A 592 6.58 6.25 7.26
CA PHE A 592 6.36 6.53 5.84
C PHE A 592 7.04 7.85 5.46
N PRO A 593 7.51 7.99 4.22
CA PRO A 593 8.18 9.20 3.77
C PRO A 593 7.19 10.33 3.49
N SER A 594 7.72 11.54 3.49
CA SER A 594 7.03 12.73 3.01
C SER A 594 6.66 12.65 1.53
N GLU A 595 5.85 13.61 1.11
CA GLU A 595 5.71 14.01 -0.28
C GLU A 595 7.06 14.31 -0.96
N VAL A 596 7.07 14.25 -2.29
CA VAL A 596 8.23 14.50 -3.13
C VAL A 596 8.31 15.97 -3.53
N VAL A 597 9.47 16.57 -3.27
CA VAL A 597 9.88 17.86 -3.82
C VAL A 597 11.02 17.67 -4.81
N GLY A 598 11.40 18.70 -5.55
CA GLY A 598 12.50 18.63 -6.49
C GLY A 598 13.06 19.99 -6.85
N VAL A 599 14.21 19.95 -7.53
CA VAL A 599 14.97 21.11 -7.98
C VAL A 599 15.58 20.83 -9.35
N GLY A 600 15.57 21.83 -10.23
CA GLY A 600 16.30 21.84 -11.49
C GLY A 600 17.33 22.96 -11.47
N VAL A 601 18.61 22.62 -11.28
CA VAL A 601 19.70 23.59 -11.11
C VAL A 601 20.19 24.08 -12.48
N PRO A 602 19.98 25.36 -12.86
CA PRO A 602 20.39 25.88 -14.15
C PRO A 602 21.88 25.70 -14.45
N ALA A 603 22.21 25.48 -15.73
CA ALA A 603 23.61 25.41 -16.19
C ALA A 603 24.35 26.75 -16.03
N SER A 604 23.63 27.88 -15.95
CA SER A 604 24.17 29.22 -15.65
C SER A 604 24.64 29.37 -14.20
N GLY A 605 24.07 28.58 -13.26
CA GLY A 605 24.24 28.77 -11.83
C GLY A 605 23.34 29.86 -11.21
N ASP A 606 22.51 30.53 -12.01
CA ASP A 606 21.45 31.43 -11.50
C ASP A 606 20.39 30.63 -10.72
N THR A 607 19.60 31.33 -9.89
CA THR A 607 18.50 30.72 -9.13
C THR A 607 17.29 30.36 -10.00
N SER A 608 16.55 29.34 -9.56
CA SER A 608 15.31 28.86 -10.20
C SER A 608 14.26 29.96 -10.45
N PRO A 609 13.85 30.22 -11.70
CA PRO A 609 12.79 31.18 -12.02
C PRO A 609 11.35 30.67 -11.80
N VAL A 610 11.16 29.37 -11.52
CA VAL A 610 9.84 28.75 -11.30
C VAL A 610 9.80 28.06 -9.94
N LEU A 611 8.72 28.27 -9.18
CA LEU A 611 8.36 27.43 -8.04
C LEU A 611 7.21 26.50 -8.43
N VAL A 612 7.43 25.19 -8.31
CA VAL A 612 6.36 24.19 -8.40
C VAL A 612 5.72 24.01 -7.03
N VAL A 613 4.42 24.23 -6.91
CA VAL A 613 3.68 24.03 -5.66
C VAL A 613 2.79 22.80 -5.81
N ASN A 614 3.04 21.79 -4.98
CA ASN A 614 2.09 20.70 -4.79
C ASN A 614 0.99 21.16 -3.83
N GLY A 615 -0.17 21.52 -4.39
CA GLY A 615 -1.42 21.70 -3.66
C GLY A 615 -2.35 20.47 -3.76
N PHE A 616 -1.89 19.35 -4.32
CA PHE A 616 -2.71 18.14 -4.41
C PHE A 616 -2.49 17.27 -3.17
N ASP A 617 -3.21 17.58 -2.10
CA ASP A 617 -3.24 16.86 -0.81
C ASP A 617 -4.47 15.94 -0.65
N ARG A 618 -5.47 16.07 -1.54
CA ARG A 618 -6.69 15.24 -1.53
C ARG A 618 -6.36 13.75 -1.64
N LEU A 619 -7.01 12.96 -0.78
CA LEU A 619 -6.94 11.50 -0.74
C LEU A 619 -8.23 10.92 -0.14
N ASP A 620 -9.27 10.77 -0.97
CA ASP A 620 -10.58 10.24 -0.57
C ASP A 620 -11.11 9.14 -1.52
N ALA A 621 -12.17 8.45 -1.11
CA ALA A 621 -12.80 7.38 -1.87
C ALA A 621 -13.28 7.78 -3.29
N THR A 622 -13.47 9.07 -3.60
CA THR A 622 -13.87 9.51 -4.95
C THR A 622 -12.72 9.40 -5.96
N MET A 623 -11.48 9.29 -5.49
CA MET A 623 -10.29 9.14 -6.32
C MET A 623 -9.99 7.68 -6.67
N ALA A 624 -10.56 6.74 -5.93
CA ALA A 624 -10.45 5.31 -6.17
C ALA A 624 -11.11 4.90 -7.50
N ILE A 625 -10.69 3.76 -8.07
CA ILE A 625 -11.06 3.34 -9.43
C ILE A 625 -12.07 2.20 -9.38
N ASP A 626 -13.20 2.33 -10.09
CA ASP A 626 -14.13 1.21 -10.30
C ASP A 626 -13.52 0.18 -11.26
N GLU A 627 -13.37 -1.07 -10.80
CA GLU A 627 -12.93 -2.19 -11.63
C GLU A 627 -14.03 -3.25 -11.80
N ALA A 628 -14.32 -3.62 -13.06
CA ALA A 628 -15.21 -4.72 -13.38
C ALA A 628 -14.51 -6.08 -13.20
N LEU A 629 -14.80 -6.76 -12.09
CA LEU A 629 -14.28 -8.07 -11.72
C LEU A 629 -15.15 -9.20 -12.30
N PRO A 630 -14.61 -10.08 -13.18
CA PRO A 630 -15.34 -11.20 -13.75
C PRO A 630 -15.92 -12.12 -12.66
N ASN A 631 -17.17 -12.56 -12.87
CA ASN A 631 -17.96 -13.41 -11.96
C ASN A 631 -18.20 -12.84 -10.54
N VAL A 632 -17.85 -11.57 -10.28
CA VAL A 632 -17.96 -10.93 -8.96
C VAL A 632 -18.82 -9.67 -9.01
N GLY A 633 -18.50 -8.72 -9.90
CA GLY A 633 -19.22 -7.44 -10.03
C GLY A 633 -18.25 -6.27 -10.25
N THR A 634 -18.71 -5.02 -10.06
CA THR A 634 -17.80 -3.86 -10.04
C THR A 634 -17.37 -3.56 -8.61
N ALA A 635 -16.07 -3.44 -8.36
CA ALA A 635 -15.52 -3.12 -7.04
C ALA A 635 -14.64 -1.87 -7.12
N LEU A 636 -14.78 -0.99 -6.13
CA LEU A 636 -13.95 0.19 -5.97
C LEU A 636 -12.57 -0.24 -5.45
N ARG A 637 -11.52 0.12 -6.21
CA ARG A 637 -10.12 -0.20 -5.95
C ARG A 637 -9.43 1.03 -5.38
N VAL A 638 -9.07 0.98 -4.10
CA VAL A 638 -8.18 1.97 -3.48
C VAL A 638 -6.76 1.49 -3.77
N ARG A 639 -6.02 2.29 -4.52
CA ARG A 639 -4.62 2.01 -4.88
C ARG A 639 -3.85 3.31 -4.86
N MET A 640 -2.96 3.46 -3.90
CA MET A 640 -2.29 4.72 -3.60
C MET A 640 -1.54 5.29 -4.81
N GLU A 641 -0.87 4.43 -5.59
CA GLU A 641 -0.13 4.81 -6.79
C GLU A 641 -1.00 5.31 -7.95
N ARG A 642 -2.32 5.07 -7.89
CA ARG A 642 -3.32 5.56 -8.87
C ARG A 642 -4.35 6.51 -8.26
N MET A 643 -4.06 7.02 -7.06
CA MET A 643 -4.85 8.06 -6.38
C MET A 643 -3.94 9.26 -6.12
N ASN A 644 -3.35 9.33 -4.93
CA ASN A 644 -2.35 10.33 -4.59
C ASN A 644 -1.32 9.73 -3.63
N ASP A 645 -0.12 9.46 -4.14
CA ASP A 645 1.04 8.96 -3.39
C ASP A 645 1.97 10.10 -2.93
N GLY A 646 1.59 11.37 -3.14
CA GLY A 646 2.37 12.55 -2.78
C GLY A 646 3.56 12.83 -3.70
N THR A 647 3.58 12.30 -4.93
CA THR A 647 4.80 12.32 -5.77
C THR A 647 4.72 13.17 -7.05
N TRP A 648 3.57 13.78 -7.36
CA TRP A 648 3.24 14.27 -8.70
C TRP A 648 4.14 15.40 -9.24
N VAL A 649 4.90 16.09 -8.38
CA VAL A 649 6.01 17.01 -8.75
C VAL A 649 6.96 16.36 -9.78
N ARG A 650 7.17 15.04 -9.73
CA ARG A 650 7.99 14.28 -10.70
C ARG A 650 7.51 14.36 -12.16
N ARG A 651 6.29 14.85 -12.42
CA ARG A 651 5.74 15.06 -13.78
C ARG A 651 5.82 16.50 -14.26
N HIS A 652 5.95 17.47 -13.36
CA HIS A 652 6.16 18.89 -13.67
C HIS A 652 7.64 19.21 -13.88
N GLY A 653 8.51 18.75 -12.96
CA GLY A 653 9.95 19.02 -13.00
C GLY A 653 10.64 18.69 -14.34
N PRO A 654 10.41 17.51 -14.97
CA PRO A 654 11.04 17.20 -16.26
C PRO A 654 10.53 18.11 -17.39
N ALA A 655 9.24 18.43 -17.40
CA ALA A 655 8.62 19.32 -18.38
C ALA A 655 9.18 20.76 -18.29
N LEU A 656 9.47 21.25 -17.09
CA LEU A 656 10.18 22.53 -16.89
C LEU A 656 11.63 22.46 -17.40
N TRP A 657 12.32 21.38 -17.03
CA TRP A 657 13.74 21.19 -17.30
C TRP A 657 14.05 21.04 -18.80
N GLU A 658 13.27 20.25 -19.54
CA GLU A 658 13.39 20.10 -20.99
C GLU A 658 13.20 21.42 -21.75
N ASN A 659 12.38 22.31 -21.20
CA ASN A 659 12.18 23.65 -21.74
C ASN A 659 13.26 24.65 -21.30
N GLY A 660 14.27 24.21 -20.52
CA GLY A 660 15.39 25.03 -20.07
C GLY A 660 15.01 26.05 -18.99
N PHE A 661 14.04 25.70 -18.13
CA PHE A 661 13.74 26.46 -16.91
C PHE A 661 14.30 25.71 -15.70
N GLY A 662 15.05 26.41 -14.86
CA GLY A 662 15.31 25.93 -13.50
C GLY A 662 14.03 26.00 -12.67
N PHE A 663 13.91 25.12 -11.69
CA PHE A 663 12.74 25.07 -10.83
C PHE A 663 13.12 24.70 -9.40
N ASP A 664 12.34 25.21 -8.46
CA ASP A 664 12.26 24.76 -7.08
C ASP A 664 10.91 24.07 -6.87
N ALA A 665 10.73 23.33 -5.77
CA ALA A 665 9.42 22.80 -5.43
C ALA A 665 9.13 22.81 -3.92
N ALA A 666 7.87 23.01 -3.59
CA ALA A 666 7.37 23.01 -2.23
C ALA A 666 5.99 22.33 -2.15
N THR A 667 5.71 21.74 -0.99
CA THR A 667 4.34 21.39 -0.58
C THR A 667 3.58 22.66 -0.18
N VAL A 668 2.26 22.70 -0.37
CA VAL A 668 1.44 23.85 0.08
C VAL A 668 1.60 24.12 1.58
N ALA A 669 1.69 23.05 2.39
CA ALA A 669 1.96 23.09 3.83
C ALA A 669 3.30 23.75 4.22
N ALA A 670 4.24 23.93 3.28
CA ALA A 670 5.47 24.71 3.47
C ALA A 670 5.25 26.21 3.26
N LEU A 671 4.29 26.60 2.41
CA LEU A 671 3.88 28.00 2.22
C LEU A 671 3.03 28.49 3.39
N ASP A 672 2.12 27.66 3.90
CA ASP A 672 1.30 27.96 5.08
C ASP A 672 2.14 28.29 6.32
N ARG A 673 3.27 27.59 6.45
CA ARG A 673 4.28 27.81 7.51
C ARG A 673 5.33 28.86 7.16
N GLY A 674 5.14 29.62 6.08
CA GLY A 674 6.02 30.71 5.67
C GLY A 674 7.46 30.31 5.31
N LEU A 675 7.72 29.03 5.02
CA LEU A 675 9.07 28.53 4.73
C LEU A 675 9.58 29.04 3.37
N LEU A 676 8.66 29.35 2.45
CA LEU A 676 8.89 30.04 1.18
C LEU A 676 7.79 31.08 0.95
N THR A 677 8.09 32.06 0.10
CA THR A 677 7.16 33.13 -0.28
C THR A 677 7.08 33.22 -1.80
N LEU A 678 5.86 33.22 -2.37
CA LEU A 678 5.68 33.24 -3.84
C LEU A 678 6.37 34.44 -4.52
N SER A 679 6.44 35.59 -3.84
CA SER A 679 7.10 36.81 -4.34
C SER A 679 8.60 36.69 -4.55
N ALA A 680 9.24 35.60 -4.11
CA ALA A 680 10.64 35.29 -4.40
C ALA A 680 10.84 34.74 -5.83
N TYR A 681 9.76 34.41 -6.55
CA TYR A 681 9.80 33.74 -7.85
C TYR A 681 9.13 34.58 -8.95
N PRO A 682 9.69 34.62 -10.19
CA PRO A 682 9.00 35.16 -11.36
C PRO A 682 7.69 34.43 -11.69
N ALA A 683 7.68 33.11 -11.51
CA ALA A 683 6.58 32.24 -11.90
C ALA A 683 6.31 31.15 -10.86
N VAL A 684 5.03 30.77 -10.76
CA VAL A 684 4.54 29.68 -9.93
C VAL A 684 3.73 28.73 -10.80
N ASP A 685 4.06 27.44 -10.71
CA ASP A 685 3.31 26.32 -11.29
C ASP A 685 2.60 25.59 -10.14
N TRP A 686 1.33 25.93 -9.92
CA TRP A 686 0.51 25.40 -8.82
C TRP A 686 -0.44 24.33 -9.39
N PHE A 687 -0.30 23.10 -8.93
CA PHE A 687 -1.22 22.02 -9.28
C PHE A 687 -1.97 21.54 -8.06
N VAL A 688 -3.28 21.32 -8.22
CA VAL A 688 -4.18 20.80 -7.16
C VAL A 688 -4.78 19.45 -7.54
N GLY A 689 -4.34 18.83 -8.63
CA GLY A 689 -4.87 17.55 -9.11
C GLY A 689 -6.40 17.53 -9.23
N ARG A 690 -7.07 16.79 -8.34
CA ARG A 690 -8.55 16.72 -8.24
C ARG A 690 -9.16 17.61 -7.14
N GLY A 691 -8.50 18.72 -6.84
CA GLY A 691 -8.82 19.65 -5.75
C GLY A 691 -7.97 19.38 -4.51
N GLU A 692 -7.96 20.36 -3.60
CA GLU A 692 -7.34 20.23 -2.27
C GLU A 692 -8.20 19.32 -1.35
N SER A 693 -7.78 19.13 -0.10
CA SER A 693 -8.35 18.17 0.87
C SER A 693 -9.86 18.27 1.13
N THR A 694 -10.50 19.42 0.88
CA THR A 694 -11.97 19.58 0.95
C THR A 694 -12.72 19.12 -0.31
N GLY A 695 -11.99 18.71 -1.35
CA GLY A 695 -12.52 18.10 -2.55
C GLY A 695 -13.05 19.05 -3.62
N GLY A 696 -12.87 20.36 -3.46
CA GLY A 696 -13.31 21.37 -4.42
C GLY A 696 -12.54 22.69 -4.30
N GLY A 697 -11.51 22.85 -5.12
CA GLY A 697 -10.82 24.14 -5.30
C GLY A 697 -9.75 24.47 -4.24
N LEU A 698 -9.35 25.74 -4.25
CA LEU A 698 -8.32 26.34 -3.40
C LEU A 698 -8.94 26.80 -2.06
N SER A 699 -8.18 26.75 -0.96
CA SER A 699 -8.58 27.47 0.25
C SER A 699 -8.59 29.00 0.03
N HIS A 700 -9.45 29.74 0.75
CA HIS A 700 -9.43 31.22 0.70
C HIS A 700 -8.04 31.81 1.04
N ALA A 701 -7.22 31.10 1.84
CA ALA A 701 -5.85 31.52 2.14
C ALA A 701 -4.94 31.38 0.92
N HIS A 702 -5.07 30.28 0.16
CA HIS A 702 -4.34 30.06 -1.08
C HIS A 702 -4.82 31.01 -2.19
N GLU A 703 -6.12 31.30 -2.28
CA GLU A 703 -6.65 32.34 -3.17
C GLU A 703 -6.05 33.72 -2.87
N ALA A 704 -6.01 34.11 -1.60
CA ALA A 704 -5.42 35.39 -1.20
C ALA A 704 -3.92 35.46 -1.52
N LEU A 705 -3.19 34.36 -1.30
CA LEU A 705 -1.77 34.23 -1.61
C LEU A 705 -1.51 34.34 -3.13
N LEU A 706 -2.27 33.59 -3.94
CA LEU A 706 -2.17 33.58 -5.41
C LEU A 706 -2.62 34.92 -6.03
N ARG A 707 -3.68 35.54 -5.50
CA ARG A 707 -4.12 36.89 -5.88
C ARG A 707 -3.02 37.90 -5.62
N SER A 708 -2.45 37.92 -4.42
CA SER A 708 -1.37 38.84 -4.06
C SER A 708 -0.11 38.63 -4.92
N PHE A 709 0.16 37.39 -5.35
CA PHE A 709 1.27 37.08 -6.25
C PHE A 709 1.05 37.62 -7.67
N VAL A 710 -0.12 37.38 -8.25
CA VAL A 710 -0.49 37.88 -9.60
C VAL A 710 -0.59 39.41 -9.62
N GLU A 711 -1.28 40.02 -8.65
CA GLU A 711 -1.39 41.48 -8.53
C GLU A 711 -0.03 42.15 -8.22
N GLY A 712 0.89 41.42 -7.58
CA GLY A 712 2.30 41.80 -7.39
C GLY A 712 3.16 41.74 -8.66
N GLY A 713 2.61 41.24 -9.78
CA GLY A 713 3.28 41.13 -11.07
C GLY A 713 3.95 39.78 -11.34
N GLY A 714 3.64 38.74 -10.58
CA GLY A 714 4.06 37.35 -10.82
C GLY A 714 3.40 36.71 -12.05
N ARG A 715 3.77 35.47 -12.36
CA ARG A 715 3.18 34.65 -13.44
C ARG A 715 2.65 33.33 -12.89
N LEU A 716 1.36 33.10 -12.99
CA LEU A 716 0.72 31.90 -12.46
C LEU A 716 0.37 30.91 -13.57
N ILE A 717 0.77 29.65 -13.38
CA ILE A 717 0.12 28.50 -14.01
C ILE A 717 -0.67 27.80 -12.89
N LEU A 718 -1.98 27.63 -13.08
CA LEU A 718 -2.84 26.86 -12.18
C LEU A 718 -3.46 25.70 -12.97
N SER A 719 -3.32 24.47 -12.48
CA SER A 719 -3.93 23.29 -13.12
C SER A 719 -4.64 22.38 -12.12
N GLY A 720 -5.84 21.93 -12.51
CA GLY A 720 -6.61 20.96 -11.74
C GLY A 720 -8.05 20.81 -12.20
N SER A 721 -8.65 19.69 -11.83
CA SER A 721 -10.07 19.35 -12.07
C SER A 721 -10.98 19.95 -11.00
N ASN A 722 -12.20 20.35 -11.38
CA ASN A 722 -13.25 20.90 -10.51
C ASN A 722 -12.92 22.21 -9.77
N VAL A 723 -11.85 22.91 -10.18
CA VAL A 723 -11.44 24.19 -9.58
C VAL A 723 -12.43 25.30 -9.91
N ALA A 724 -12.90 25.39 -11.16
CA ALA A 724 -13.82 26.44 -11.57
C ALA A 724 -15.27 26.18 -11.10
N SER A 725 -15.68 24.91 -10.98
CA SER A 725 -16.98 24.57 -10.40
C SER A 725 -17.02 24.91 -8.91
N ALA A 726 -16.01 24.50 -8.12
CA ALA A 726 -15.97 24.82 -6.70
C ALA A 726 -15.89 26.33 -6.42
N LEU A 727 -15.05 27.08 -7.14
CA LEU A 727 -15.01 28.56 -7.07
C LEU A 727 -16.33 29.23 -7.50
N THR A 728 -17.20 28.52 -8.24
CA THR A 728 -18.54 29.00 -8.62
C THR A 728 -19.60 28.67 -7.56
N GLU A 729 -19.40 27.60 -6.79
CA GLU A 729 -20.27 27.17 -5.68
C GLU A 729 -19.95 27.89 -4.36
N GLY A 730 -18.74 28.45 -4.25
CA GLY A 730 -18.25 29.23 -3.12
C GLY A 730 -18.85 30.65 -3.00
N ASP A 731 -18.11 31.54 -2.34
CA ASP A 731 -18.57 32.85 -1.91
C ASP A 731 -18.22 34.01 -2.89
N GLY A 732 -18.43 35.26 -2.46
CA GLY A 732 -18.13 36.43 -3.30
C GLY A 732 -16.64 36.65 -3.58
N THR A 733 -15.76 36.07 -2.78
CA THR A 733 -14.29 36.07 -2.92
C THR A 733 -13.90 35.10 -4.03
N ASP A 734 -14.43 33.89 -3.98
CA ASP A 734 -14.09 32.76 -4.85
C ASP A 734 -14.55 33.03 -6.29
N THR A 735 -15.78 33.53 -6.43
CA THR A 735 -16.34 33.97 -7.71
C THR A 735 -15.62 35.21 -8.27
N ALA A 736 -15.06 36.07 -7.41
CA ALA A 736 -14.18 37.16 -7.82
C ALA A 736 -12.78 36.65 -8.21
N PHE A 737 -12.21 35.66 -7.52
CA PHE A 737 -10.92 35.06 -7.90
C PHE A 737 -11.00 34.38 -9.28
N LEU A 738 -12.06 33.60 -9.53
CA LEU A 738 -12.32 32.95 -10.82
C LEU A 738 -12.41 33.96 -11.99
N SER A 739 -13.12 35.07 -11.78
CA SER A 739 -13.39 36.05 -12.85
C SER A 739 -12.34 37.17 -12.98
N GLU A 740 -11.69 37.57 -11.89
CA GLU A 740 -10.69 38.65 -11.86
C GLU A 740 -9.25 38.15 -11.93
N ILE A 741 -8.93 36.97 -11.41
CA ILE A 741 -7.57 36.42 -11.42
C ILE A 741 -7.44 35.34 -12.50
N LEU A 742 -8.28 34.31 -12.48
CA LEU A 742 -8.25 33.24 -13.49
C LEU A 742 -8.89 33.65 -14.84
N ARG A 743 -9.48 34.86 -14.91
CA ARG A 743 -10.09 35.47 -16.11
C ARG A 743 -11.08 34.54 -16.83
N THR A 744 -11.84 33.74 -16.09
CA THR A 744 -12.80 32.78 -16.64
C THR A 744 -14.07 32.68 -15.79
N GLY A 745 -14.92 31.73 -16.12
CA GLY A 745 -16.07 31.28 -15.35
C GLY A 745 -16.48 29.89 -15.81
N LEU A 746 -17.35 29.23 -15.06
CA LEU A 746 -17.88 27.92 -15.45
C LEU A 746 -18.82 28.04 -16.66
N ALA A 747 -18.58 27.23 -17.69
CA ALA A 747 -19.45 27.10 -18.85
C ALA A 747 -20.41 25.91 -18.73
N GLY A 748 -21.52 25.97 -19.46
CA GLY A 748 -22.29 24.77 -19.77
C GLY A 748 -21.63 23.99 -20.92
N GLY A 749 -21.50 22.67 -20.78
CA GLY A 749 -20.91 21.81 -21.81
C GLY A 749 -20.62 20.40 -21.29
N THR A 750 -19.85 19.65 -22.07
CA THR A 750 -19.30 18.34 -21.68
C THR A 750 -17.78 18.43 -21.81
N SER A 751 -17.04 17.89 -20.85
CA SER A 751 -15.60 17.66 -20.98
C SER A 751 -15.31 16.38 -21.76
N ALA A 752 -14.04 16.16 -22.10
CA ALA A 752 -13.55 14.94 -22.76
C ALA A 752 -12.17 14.57 -22.18
N PRO A 753 -11.78 13.28 -22.15
CA PRO A 753 -10.46 12.83 -21.67
C PRO A 753 -9.33 13.12 -22.68
N ALA A 754 -9.46 14.20 -23.45
CA ALA A 754 -8.45 14.68 -24.38
C ALA A 754 -8.64 16.18 -24.64
N ILE A 755 -7.55 16.87 -24.97
CA ILE A 755 -7.53 18.31 -25.26
C ILE A 755 -6.88 18.62 -26.61
N SER A 756 -7.35 19.69 -27.24
CA SER A 756 -6.85 20.22 -28.51
C SER A 756 -6.63 21.73 -28.39
N GLY A 757 -5.52 22.23 -28.93
CA GLY A 757 -5.14 23.63 -28.87
C GLY A 757 -5.92 24.51 -29.84
N VAL A 758 -6.24 25.73 -29.40
CA VAL A 758 -6.95 26.71 -30.23
C VAL A 758 -6.00 27.28 -31.31
N PRO A 759 -6.39 27.30 -32.60
CA PRO A 759 -5.55 27.88 -33.67
C PRO A 759 -5.35 29.39 -33.48
N GLY A 760 -4.11 29.86 -33.64
CA GLY A 760 -3.71 31.26 -33.40
C GLY A 760 -3.30 31.58 -31.96
N GLU A 761 -3.48 30.63 -31.02
CA GLU A 761 -3.26 30.82 -29.58
C GLU A 761 -2.09 29.99 -29.05
N ALA A 762 -1.73 30.18 -27.77
CA ALA A 762 -0.51 29.63 -27.15
C ALA A 762 -0.29 28.10 -27.36
N LEU A 763 -1.36 27.31 -27.40
CA LEU A 763 -1.30 25.85 -27.55
C LEU A 763 -1.59 25.36 -28.98
N GLU A 764 -1.57 26.23 -30.00
CA GLU A 764 -1.84 25.87 -31.40
C GLU A 764 -1.07 24.62 -31.88
N GLY A 765 -1.79 23.70 -32.52
CA GLY A 765 -1.22 22.49 -33.12
C GLY A 765 -1.04 21.31 -32.15
N ILE A 766 -1.36 21.48 -30.86
CA ILE A 766 -1.66 20.36 -29.97
C ILE A 766 -3.02 19.78 -30.41
N ALA A 767 -3.10 18.46 -30.62
CA ALA A 767 -4.29 17.81 -31.15
C ALA A 767 -4.54 16.46 -30.45
N ALA A 768 -5.72 16.33 -29.84
CA ALA A 768 -6.20 15.13 -29.15
C ALA A 768 -5.19 14.53 -28.15
N VAL A 769 -4.50 15.38 -27.39
CA VAL A 769 -3.61 14.93 -26.30
C VAL A 769 -4.45 14.36 -25.17
N ALA A 770 -4.17 13.11 -24.79
CA ALA A 770 -4.95 12.38 -23.81
C ALA A 770 -4.69 12.85 -22.37
N VAL A 771 -5.75 12.84 -21.58
CA VAL A 771 -5.75 13.06 -20.14
C VAL A 771 -6.22 11.76 -19.48
N ASP A 772 -5.48 11.25 -18.49
CA ASP A 772 -5.64 9.88 -18.00
C ASP A 772 -7.01 9.61 -17.33
N ASP A 773 -7.56 8.44 -17.63
CA ASP A 773 -8.78 7.87 -17.06
C ASP A 773 -8.50 6.87 -15.92
N GLY A 774 -7.25 6.82 -15.42
CA GLY A 774 -6.78 5.93 -14.35
C GLY A 774 -6.21 4.60 -14.88
N LEU A 775 -6.05 4.47 -16.21
CA LEU A 775 -5.61 3.26 -16.88
C LEU A 775 -4.23 3.39 -17.54
N GLN A 776 -3.67 4.59 -17.63
CA GLN A 776 -2.45 4.89 -18.42
C GLN A 776 -1.27 5.35 -17.56
N GLY A 777 -1.35 5.14 -16.24
CA GLY A 777 -0.25 5.32 -15.28
C GLY A 777 -0.30 6.61 -14.46
N ALA A 778 -1.31 7.46 -14.64
CA ALA A 778 -1.71 8.50 -13.69
C ALA A 778 -2.95 8.06 -12.88
N TYR A 779 -3.39 8.92 -11.97
CA TYR A 779 -4.73 8.85 -11.41
C TYR A 779 -5.79 9.33 -12.43
N PRO A 780 -7.05 8.90 -12.33
CA PRO A 780 -8.11 9.40 -13.20
C PRO A 780 -8.35 10.89 -12.94
N ALA A 781 -8.19 11.73 -13.96
CA ALA A 781 -8.42 13.19 -13.85
C ALA A 781 -9.86 13.55 -13.43
N GLY A 782 -10.81 12.63 -13.62
CA GLY A 782 -12.20 12.77 -13.19
C GLY A 782 -13.00 13.78 -14.03
N PRO A 783 -14.09 14.32 -13.48
CA PRO A 783 -14.79 15.45 -14.09
C PRO A 783 -13.87 16.67 -14.16
N MET A 784 -13.82 17.30 -15.34
CA MET A 784 -13.03 18.49 -15.65
C MET A 784 -13.96 19.61 -16.10
N ASP A 785 -13.68 20.86 -15.71
CA ASP A 785 -14.62 21.98 -15.88
C ASP A 785 -14.62 22.55 -17.32
N PRO A 786 -15.77 22.60 -18.01
CA PRO A 786 -15.94 23.45 -19.18
C PRO A 786 -15.75 24.93 -18.80
N LEU A 787 -14.85 25.64 -19.46
CA LEU A 787 -14.53 27.04 -19.17
C LEU A 787 -15.18 28.03 -20.15
N ALA A 788 -15.55 29.20 -19.64
CA ALA A 788 -16.01 30.36 -20.39
C ALA A 788 -15.08 31.56 -20.11
N PRO A 789 -14.26 32.01 -21.08
CA PRO A 789 -13.37 33.16 -20.88
C PRO A 789 -14.13 34.42 -20.45
N ALA A 790 -13.64 35.07 -19.39
CA ALA A 790 -14.16 36.34 -18.88
C ALA A 790 -13.40 37.53 -19.52
N PRO A 791 -13.78 38.80 -19.22
CA PRO A 791 -13.06 39.95 -19.77
C PRO A 791 -11.56 39.93 -19.44
N GLY A 792 -10.71 39.91 -20.47
CA GLY A 792 -9.26 39.79 -20.34
C GLY A 792 -8.72 38.36 -20.36
N GLY A 793 -9.57 37.35 -20.53
CA GLY A 793 -9.20 35.95 -20.77
C GLY A 793 -9.44 35.52 -22.23
N VAL A 794 -8.61 34.59 -22.71
CA VAL A 794 -8.70 33.96 -24.04
C VAL A 794 -8.59 32.44 -23.90
N ALA A 795 -9.46 31.69 -24.56
CA ALA A 795 -9.38 30.23 -24.57
C ALA A 795 -8.18 29.77 -25.42
N ILE A 796 -7.27 28.99 -24.83
CA ILE A 796 -6.05 28.49 -25.50
C ILE A 796 -6.13 26.99 -25.85
N ALA A 797 -7.00 26.23 -25.19
CA ALA A 797 -7.35 24.86 -25.56
C ALA A 797 -8.84 24.58 -25.32
N THR A 798 -9.36 23.58 -26.02
CA THR A 798 -10.72 23.03 -25.86
C THR A 798 -10.65 21.54 -25.55
N PHE A 799 -11.68 21.00 -24.87
CA PHE A 799 -11.86 19.54 -24.80
C PHE A 799 -12.09 18.99 -26.21
N ASP A 800 -11.39 17.91 -26.56
CA ASP A 800 -11.36 17.43 -27.93
C ASP A 800 -12.74 17.01 -28.45
N GLY A 801 -13.03 17.35 -29.71
CA GLY A 801 -14.36 17.16 -30.30
C GLY A 801 -15.46 18.07 -29.76
N THR A 802 -15.16 19.01 -28.85
CA THR A 802 -16.13 19.96 -28.27
C THR A 802 -15.82 21.41 -28.62
N SER A 803 -16.70 22.35 -28.24
CA SER A 803 -16.44 23.79 -28.25
C SER A 803 -16.21 24.39 -26.86
N ALA A 804 -16.09 23.57 -25.82
CA ALA A 804 -15.85 24.01 -24.45
C ALA A 804 -14.35 24.25 -24.24
N ALA A 805 -13.97 25.40 -23.66
CA ALA A 805 -12.58 25.64 -23.33
C ALA A 805 -12.13 24.73 -22.17
N ALA A 806 -10.92 24.19 -22.29
CA ALA A 806 -10.24 23.39 -21.26
C ALA A 806 -9.06 24.15 -20.63
N ALA A 807 -8.64 25.27 -21.25
CA ALA A 807 -7.64 26.16 -20.71
C ALA A 807 -7.84 27.60 -21.17
N VAL A 808 -7.53 28.56 -20.30
CA VAL A 808 -7.66 30.01 -20.52
C VAL A 808 -6.33 30.70 -20.16
N LEU A 809 -5.91 31.64 -21.00
CA LEU A 809 -4.81 32.58 -20.73
C LEU A 809 -5.41 33.96 -20.41
N GLY A 810 -5.03 34.53 -19.28
CA GLY A 810 -5.47 35.83 -18.78
C GLY A 810 -4.36 36.88 -18.82
N GLY A 811 -4.75 38.15 -19.00
CA GLY A 811 -3.87 39.31 -18.87
C GLY A 811 -3.42 39.94 -20.20
N ALA A 812 -2.90 41.17 -20.13
CA ALA A 812 -2.28 41.86 -21.27
C ALA A 812 -1.13 42.80 -20.80
N PRO A 813 0.14 42.34 -20.77
CA PRO A 813 0.62 41.00 -21.15
C PRO A 813 0.07 39.90 -20.23
N ALA A 814 0.10 38.65 -20.70
CA ALA A 814 -0.46 37.53 -19.96
C ALA A 814 0.24 37.33 -18.60
N ASP A 815 -0.56 37.17 -17.56
CA ASP A 815 -0.12 37.02 -16.16
C ASP A 815 -0.61 35.70 -15.52
N VAL A 816 -1.68 35.09 -16.05
CA VAL A 816 -2.23 33.82 -15.56
C VAL A 816 -2.54 32.85 -16.72
N ALA A 817 -2.19 31.58 -16.56
CA ALA A 817 -2.70 30.47 -17.36
C ALA A 817 -3.45 29.50 -16.44
N PHE A 818 -4.72 29.23 -16.71
CA PHE A 818 -5.52 28.29 -15.95
C PHE A 818 -6.00 27.14 -16.84
N LEU A 819 -5.79 25.91 -16.36
CA LEU A 819 -6.15 24.66 -17.03
C LEU A 819 -7.13 23.90 -16.13
N SER A 820 -8.33 23.60 -16.64
CA SER A 820 -9.35 22.85 -15.90
C SER A 820 -9.14 21.33 -15.91
N PHE A 821 -7.90 20.92 -16.17
CA PHE A 821 -7.41 19.56 -16.14
C PHE A 821 -6.00 19.53 -15.52
N PRO A 822 -5.60 18.44 -14.83
CA PRO A 822 -4.28 18.35 -14.20
C PRO A 822 -3.19 18.04 -15.24
N ILE A 823 -2.10 18.80 -15.24
CA ILE A 823 -0.98 18.63 -16.19
C ILE A 823 -0.26 17.29 -15.95
N GLU A 824 -0.16 16.85 -14.72
CA GLU A 824 0.40 15.56 -14.29
C GLU A 824 -0.39 14.34 -14.80
N THR A 825 -1.66 14.52 -15.20
CA THR A 825 -2.48 13.49 -15.85
C THR A 825 -2.40 13.49 -17.37
N VAL A 826 -1.64 14.40 -17.99
CA VAL A 826 -1.28 14.29 -19.41
C VAL A 826 -0.35 13.09 -19.59
N VAL A 827 -0.86 12.09 -20.31
CA VAL A 827 -0.28 10.73 -20.34
C VAL A 827 1.14 10.73 -20.89
N ASP A 828 1.38 11.32 -22.06
CA ASP A 828 2.70 11.35 -22.68
C ASP A 828 3.54 12.55 -22.25
N GLU A 829 4.79 12.26 -21.87
CA GLU A 829 5.76 13.26 -21.42
C GLU A 829 6.08 14.34 -22.47
N PRO A 830 6.25 14.04 -23.78
CA PRO A 830 6.50 15.06 -24.79
C PRO A 830 5.37 16.08 -24.93
N SER A 831 4.10 15.67 -24.85
CA SER A 831 2.96 16.59 -24.88
C SER A 831 2.87 17.42 -23.61
N ARG A 832 3.09 16.81 -22.43
CA ARG A 832 3.12 17.52 -21.14
C ARG A 832 4.21 18.61 -21.13
N SER A 833 5.41 18.26 -21.58
CA SER A 833 6.55 19.17 -21.79
C SER A 833 6.22 20.28 -22.81
N THR A 834 5.58 19.93 -23.92
CA THR A 834 5.15 20.90 -24.95
C THR A 834 4.11 21.90 -24.40
N ILE A 835 3.14 21.45 -23.61
CA ILE A 835 2.13 22.31 -22.99
C ILE A 835 2.82 23.30 -22.03
N LEU A 836 3.56 22.80 -21.04
CA LEU A 836 4.13 23.63 -19.98
C LEU A 836 5.13 24.66 -20.54
N GLY A 837 6.00 24.26 -21.48
CA GLY A 837 6.93 25.16 -22.16
C GLY A 837 6.27 26.30 -22.94
N ARG A 838 5.13 26.03 -23.58
CA ARG A 838 4.35 27.04 -24.30
C ARG A 838 3.64 28.02 -23.36
N LEU A 839 3.12 27.54 -22.22
CA LEU A 839 2.53 28.40 -21.19
C LEU A 839 3.57 29.38 -20.62
N LEU A 840 4.74 28.89 -20.23
CA LEU A 840 5.84 29.74 -19.75
C LEU A 840 6.31 30.76 -20.78
N THR A 841 6.32 30.38 -22.06
CA THR A 841 6.62 31.28 -23.18
C THR A 841 5.56 32.37 -23.34
N ALA A 842 4.27 32.02 -23.25
CA ALA A 842 3.15 32.96 -23.35
C ALA A 842 3.11 33.95 -22.16
N LEU A 843 3.42 33.46 -20.96
CA LEU A 843 3.57 34.24 -19.72
C LEU A 843 4.86 35.09 -19.66
N GLN A 844 5.75 34.93 -20.64
CA GLN A 844 7.03 35.65 -20.75
C GLN A 844 7.97 35.43 -19.54
N VAL A 845 7.98 34.21 -18.99
CA VAL A 845 8.81 33.85 -17.84
C VAL A 845 10.30 33.93 -18.23
N PRO A 846 11.16 34.64 -17.47
CA PRO A 846 12.59 34.70 -17.72
C PRO A 846 13.25 33.35 -17.40
N LYS A 847 14.25 32.94 -18.18
CA LYS A 847 15.03 31.71 -17.94
C LYS A 847 16.27 31.92 -17.05
N GLU A 848 16.83 33.12 -17.08
CA GLU A 848 18.13 33.48 -16.48
C GLU A 848 18.09 34.95 -16.00
N GLY A 849 19.08 35.34 -15.19
CA GLY A 849 19.33 36.74 -14.82
C GLY A 849 18.32 37.36 -13.85
N TYR A 850 17.53 36.54 -13.15
CA TYR A 850 16.61 37.02 -12.11
C TYR A 850 17.34 37.21 -10.76
N PRO A 851 17.23 38.38 -10.10
CA PRO A 851 17.84 38.60 -8.80
C PRO A 851 17.05 37.85 -7.70
N PHE A 852 17.72 36.90 -7.06
CA PHE A 852 17.18 36.20 -5.89
C PHE A 852 16.95 37.15 -4.71
N ASP A 853 15.70 37.29 -4.28
CA ASP A 853 15.37 37.68 -2.90
C ASP A 853 14.89 36.42 -2.18
N ALA A 854 15.75 35.89 -1.32
CA ALA A 854 15.50 34.63 -0.62
C ALA A 854 14.30 34.69 0.34
N GLY A 855 13.93 35.90 0.77
CA GLY A 855 13.38 36.10 2.11
C GLY A 855 14.34 35.58 3.20
N THR A 856 14.06 35.89 4.46
CA THR A 856 14.57 35.05 5.56
C THR A 856 13.38 34.23 6.03
N PRO A 857 13.39 32.89 5.87
CA PRO A 857 12.36 32.06 6.47
C PRO A 857 12.31 32.36 7.98
N PRO A 858 11.12 32.35 8.62
CA PRO A 858 11.03 32.52 10.06
C PRO A 858 11.97 31.50 10.74
N MET A 859 12.87 32.04 11.57
CA MET A 859 13.86 31.25 12.32
C MET A 859 13.26 30.60 13.57
N GLU A 860 11.96 30.79 13.80
CA GLU A 860 11.25 30.16 14.91
C GLU A 860 10.94 28.72 14.52
N ASP A 861 11.50 27.80 15.31
CA ASP A 861 10.96 26.46 15.44
C ASP A 861 9.69 26.60 16.27
N ASP A 862 8.59 26.94 15.60
CA ASP A 862 7.26 26.83 16.19
C ASP A 862 7.10 25.39 16.72
N GLU A 863 6.64 25.24 17.97
CA GLU A 863 6.33 23.89 18.47
C GLU A 863 5.30 23.26 17.53
N PRO A 864 5.49 22.00 17.10
CA PRO A 864 4.55 21.35 16.20
C PRO A 864 3.17 21.35 16.82
N ASP A 865 2.20 21.90 16.08
CA ASP A 865 0.79 21.93 16.48
C ASP A 865 0.32 20.53 16.89
N CYS A 866 -0.62 20.47 17.84
CA CYS A 866 -1.26 19.22 18.19
C CYS A 866 -1.93 18.60 16.96
N MET A 867 -1.75 17.29 16.76
CA MET A 867 -2.54 16.51 15.81
C MET A 867 -4.02 16.67 16.16
N GLU A 868 -4.78 17.28 15.25
CA GLU A 868 -6.24 17.33 15.35
C GLU A 868 -6.83 15.95 14.98
N PRO A 869 -7.98 15.56 15.56
CA PRO A 869 -8.74 14.40 15.08
C PRO A 869 -9.03 14.56 13.59
N GLN A 870 -8.82 13.51 12.80
CA GLN A 870 -9.21 13.57 11.39
C GLN A 870 -10.73 13.60 11.29
N ASP A 871 -11.28 14.66 10.71
CA ASP A 871 -12.71 14.74 10.38
C ASP A 871 -12.98 13.81 9.18
N GLY A 872 -13.09 12.51 9.46
CA GLY A 872 -13.20 11.46 8.46
C GLY A 872 -14.39 11.72 7.54
N GLY A 873 -14.10 11.94 6.26
CA GLY A 873 -14.91 12.63 5.23
C GLY A 873 -16.39 12.25 5.04
N MET A 874 -17.18 12.37 6.09
CA MET A 874 -18.63 12.35 6.09
C MET A 874 -19.11 13.80 5.99
N PRO A 875 -19.88 14.19 4.95
CA PRO A 875 -20.43 15.54 4.87
C PRO A 875 -21.44 15.73 6.01
N GLN A 876 -21.02 16.40 7.08
CA GLN A 876 -21.88 16.78 8.19
C GLN A 876 -22.40 18.21 8.02
N ASP A 877 -23.72 18.35 8.25
CA ASP A 877 -24.46 19.60 8.15
C ASP A 877 -23.99 20.58 9.23
N ALA A 878 -23.88 21.87 8.90
CA ALA A 878 -23.08 22.83 9.66
C ALA A 878 -23.67 23.19 11.05
N GLY A 879 -22.82 23.31 12.09
CA GLY A 879 -23.19 24.17 13.24
C GLY A 879 -22.43 24.06 14.58
N THR A 880 -21.54 25.04 14.81
CA THR A 880 -21.32 25.76 16.10
C THR A 880 -20.54 25.09 17.27
N PRO A 881 -19.87 25.89 18.16
CA PRO A 881 -18.48 25.59 18.53
C PRO A 881 -18.16 25.33 20.02
N GLN A 882 -16.94 24.82 20.24
CA GLN A 882 -16.02 24.91 21.39
C GLN A 882 -16.57 24.93 22.84
N ASP A 883 -15.95 24.08 23.67
CA ASP A 883 -15.49 24.52 25.00
C ASP A 883 -14.17 23.79 25.36
N ALA A 884 -13.15 24.53 25.80
CA ALA A 884 -11.79 24.02 25.95
C ALA A 884 -11.47 23.58 27.40
N GLY A 885 -11.20 22.28 27.58
CA GLY A 885 -10.75 21.70 28.85
C GLY A 885 -9.25 21.92 29.10
N THR A 886 -8.88 22.27 30.33
CA THR A 886 -7.52 22.69 30.70
C THR A 886 -6.48 21.56 30.69
N HIS A 887 -5.28 21.88 30.19
CA HIS A 887 -4.07 21.03 30.22
C HIS A 887 -3.74 20.44 31.60
N ALA A 888 -3.15 19.24 31.59
CA ALA A 888 -2.42 18.65 32.71
C ALA A 888 -0.97 18.35 32.29
N ASP A 889 -0.02 18.51 33.22
CA ASP A 889 1.43 18.48 32.94
C ASP A 889 1.96 17.14 32.40
N ALA A 890 2.90 17.22 31.45
CA ALA A 890 3.79 16.11 31.10
C ALA A 890 4.92 15.99 32.14
N GLY A 891 5.24 14.76 32.62
CA GLY A 891 6.24 14.65 33.70
C GLY A 891 6.63 13.27 34.23
N THR A 892 6.39 12.16 33.51
CA THR A 892 6.96 10.84 33.88
C THR A 892 7.34 10.07 32.63
N SER A 893 8.56 9.51 32.59
CA SER A 893 8.91 8.51 31.57
C SER A 893 7.88 7.36 31.61
N PRO A 894 7.40 6.87 30.45
CA PRO A 894 6.41 5.81 30.43
C PRO A 894 6.98 4.55 31.12
N ALA A 895 6.22 4.06 32.09
CA ALA A 895 6.46 2.74 32.67
C ALA A 895 6.32 1.65 31.60
N PRO A 896 6.87 0.45 31.80
CA PRO A 896 6.56 -0.70 30.95
C PRO A 896 5.04 -0.87 30.82
N VAL A 897 4.56 -1.16 29.61
CA VAL A 897 3.13 -1.35 29.37
C VAL A 897 2.67 -2.62 30.08
N GLU A 898 1.86 -2.47 31.13
CA GLU A 898 1.11 -3.58 31.70
C GLU A 898 -0.10 -3.88 30.81
N ILE A 899 -0.02 -4.93 30.00
CA ILE A 899 -1.20 -5.50 29.34
C ILE A 899 -2.01 -6.23 30.43
N PRO A 900 -3.29 -5.88 30.64
CA PRO A 900 -4.11 -6.58 31.61
C PRO A 900 -4.19 -8.07 31.27
N ILE A 901 -3.88 -8.93 32.25
CA ILE A 901 -4.10 -10.37 32.11
C ILE A 901 -5.62 -10.57 31.99
N LEU A 902 -6.04 -11.11 30.85
CA LEU A 902 -7.45 -11.36 30.56
C LEU A 902 -8.03 -12.48 31.43
N ALA A 903 -9.36 -12.48 31.55
CA ALA A 903 -10.08 -13.57 32.18
C ALA A 903 -10.03 -14.83 31.31
N THR A 904 -10.07 -16.01 31.93
CA THR A 904 -10.18 -17.29 31.20
C THR A 904 -11.54 -17.51 30.53
N GLU A 905 -12.53 -16.70 30.91
CA GLU A 905 -13.88 -16.68 30.35
C GLU A 905 -14.16 -15.30 29.73
N TYR A 906 -14.71 -15.28 28.52
CA TYR A 906 -14.91 -14.09 27.70
C TYR A 906 -16.40 -13.74 27.55
N PRO A 907 -16.76 -12.47 27.28
CA PRO A 907 -18.13 -12.09 26.97
C PRO A 907 -18.55 -12.67 25.62
N ALA A 908 -19.81 -13.08 25.51
CA ALA A 908 -20.37 -13.57 24.25
C ALA A 908 -20.31 -12.50 23.14
N ALA A 909 -19.93 -12.89 21.93
CA ALA A 909 -20.08 -12.03 20.75
C ALA A 909 -21.55 -11.55 20.61
N GLU A 910 -21.76 -10.25 20.43
CA GLU A 910 -23.11 -9.72 20.21
C GLU A 910 -23.75 -10.36 18.96
N ALA A 911 -25.07 -10.53 18.99
CA ALA A 911 -25.83 -11.08 17.87
C ALA A 911 -25.54 -10.34 16.55
N GLY A 912 -25.00 -11.06 15.57
CA GLY A 912 -24.53 -10.52 14.29
C GLY A 912 -23.01 -10.36 14.18
N GLY A 913 -22.22 -10.68 15.21
CA GLY A 913 -20.74 -10.55 15.19
C GLY A 913 -19.98 -11.51 14.26
N CYS A 914 -20.67 -12.45 13.60
CA CYS A 914 -20.13 -13.27 12.52
C CYS A 914 -21.27 -13.96 11.74
N ALA A 915 -21.27 -13.88 10.40
CA ALA A 915 -22.28 -14.47 9.51
C ALA A 915 -22.32 -16.02 9.51
N CYS A 916 -21.45 -16.65 10.28
CA CYS A 916 -21.36 -18.11 10.43
C CYS A 916 -22.33 -18.69 11.47
N GLY A 917 -23.01 -17.84 12.24
CA GLY A 917 -24.10 -18.23 13.15
C GLY A 917 -25.38 -18.63 12.41
N THR A 918 -25.87 -19.85 12.66
CA THR A 918 -27.15 -20.44 12.20
C THR A 918 -27.81 -19.79 10.98
N ALA A 919 -27.39 -20.20 9.78
CA ALA A 919 -28.00 -19.77 8.53
C ALA A 919 -29.53 -19.97 8.52
N GLY A 920 -30.27 -18.89 8.27
CA GLY A 920 -31.71 -18.92 7.99
C GLY A 920 -32.00 -19.61 6.65
N GLY A 921 -32.14 -20.94 6.67
CA GLY A 921 -32.20 -21.80 5.48
C GLY A 921 -33.38 -21.59 4.51
N ASP A 922 -34.32 -20.70 4.81
CA ASP A 922 -35.57 -20.54 4.03
C ASP A 922 -35.49 -19.49 2.90
N GLY A 923 -34.46 -18.63 2.90
CA GLY A 923 -34.36 -17.53 1.92
C GLY A 923 -34.16 -17.98 0.47
N ALA A 924 -33.22 -18.90 0.22
CA ALA A 924 -32.85 -19.31 -1.13
C ALA A 924 -33.94 -20.13 -1.84
N LEU A 925 -34.68 -20.97 -1.11
CA LEU A 925 -35.75 -21.78 -1.70
C LEU A 925 -36.95 -20.93 -2.14
N LEU A 926 -37.29 -19.86 -1.40
CA LEU A 926 -38.42 -18.99 -1.72
C LEU A 926 -38.19 -18.18 -3.00
N VAL A 927 -36.97 -17.68 -3.23
CA VAL A 927 -36.62 -16.98 -4.47
C VAL A 927 -36.67 -17.91 -5.69
N ALA A 928 -36.14 -19.14 -5.55
CA ALA A 928 -36.21 -20.15 -6.60
C ALA A 928 -37.66 -20.57 -6.94
N MET A 929 -38.51 -20.78 -5.92
CA MET A 929 -39.93 -21.10 -6.12
C MET A 929 -40.73 -19.92 -6.72
N ALA A 930 -40.44 -18.68 -6.33
CA ALA A 930 -41.07 -17.50 -6.93
C ALA A 930 -40.71 -17.37 -8.42
N GLY A 931 -39.43 -17.55 -8.78
CA GLY A 931 -38.97 -17.60 -10.16
C GLY A 931 -39.67 -18.69 -10.99
N ALA A 932 -39.79 -19.90 -10.44
CA ALA A 932 -40.50 -21.01 -11.07
C ALA A 932 -42.01 -20.71 -11.27
N LEU A 933 -42.69 -20.12 -10.28
CA LEU A 933 -44.10 -19.74 -10.40
C LEU A 933 -44.32 -18.64 -11.45
N VAL A 934 -43.41 -17.67 -11.55
CA VAL A 934 -43.47 -16.60 -12.56
C VAL A 934 -43.21 -17.15 -13.96
N ALA A 935 -42.23 -18.04 -14.13
CA ALA A 935 -41.98 -18.73 -15.40
C ALA A 935 -43.18 -19.60 -15.84
N TRP A 936 -43.79 -20.33 -14.90
CA TRP A 936 -44.99 -21.14 -15.15
C TRP A 936 -46.22 -20.29 -15.51
N ARG A 937 -46.43 -19.15 -14.82
CA ARG A 937 -47.50 -18.18 -15.16
C ARG A 937 -47.27 -17.50 -16.51
N LYS A 938 -46.03 -17.20 -16.91
CA LYS A 938 -45.73 -16.68 -18.25
C LYS A 938 -46.01 -17.70 -19.35
N ARG A 939 -45.62 -18.97 -19.17
CA ARG A 939 -45.90 -20.06 -20.14
C ARG A 939 -47.39 -20.37 -20.34
N ARG A 940 -48.26 -20.07 -19.36
CA ARG A 940 -49.73 -20.23 -19.48
C ARG A 940 -50.49 -19.03 -20.07
N LYS A 941 -49.81 -17.91 -20.39
CA LYS A 941 -50.42 -16.74 -21.05
C LYS A 941 -50.08 -16.63 -22.55
N GLY A 942 -49.43 -17.65 -23.12
CA GLY A 942 -49.05 -17.72 -24.53
C GLY A 942 -49.56 -18.99 -25.24
N ALA A 943 -50.67 -19.55 -24.77
CA ALA A 943 -51.37 -20.71 -25.33
C ALA A 943 -52.88 -20.51 -25.20
#